data_AF-A0A2G7GE15-F1
#
_entry.id   AF-A0A2G7GE15-F1
#
_cell.length_a   1.000
_cell.length_b   1.000
_cell.length_c   1.000
_cell.angle_alpha   90.00
_cell.angle_beta   90.00
_cell.angle_gamma   90.00
#
_symmetry.space_group_name_H-M   'P 1'
#
loop_
_entity.id
_entity.type
_entity.pdbx_description
1 polymer ?
#
loop_
_entity_poly.entity_id
_entity_poly.type
_entity_poly.pdbx_seq_one_letter_code
_entity_poly.pdbx_strand_id
1 'polypeptide(L)'
;MEIPTSLQERVTLFEREISSLLVDVWQIDQIKTYQHFHTQQGIYQLLLRGEMATLSNEAMLNTPSGHIVFGWSVPHDFGRSPSLVKRSLEQLITRLPITEVGSLAADMYFNPILWHSYILNAPAYQAVVEILTACLIEFTPPDICDRLATRLIQILANPFYTNEVEIKQRQRICCVPELYLTPTLQDCLALVLELPPSSQNIHLVEQLVLGKWDFGPFDPANYFGKMYYTPQGFPCYNDDAKSQQQQWQFNFDAYAYPYDFDSCKSIRAYQIYGRGFYSQSDKGLCYYFPRLMNRLHEYGRFGYTEFCQAVQHLPHILNDACELTADGVITTFHAQVSDEFSRVIVEYCDKLVRETAQNLSKENYYILTRIKIQGSHYLLESVRQHSIFQLGKLVYPHANKYYRQNPNKIKWQDGITRAVLNLAQATDTEPESPTDRKTLVAQLQRLPFTSLKYLLPIAQNSQNVLCVALGWDEALPLTNILKIIKQNTADTFEVELDLKTVAALRSAFVKAGDLGREIWTLWREAKVFDKNTVFLIEAIAGWNRTEIEQSLPKRKQFAAKAYGLLPLEQGQEEVLERYLFLQQFLKESKKFGAEKQANEQTAVQQALAYLAQVAGYPNAQSLELMMEARFNQKIAPETCHWSIGEYQLTLALSQADVQLRVYRGDRLLKSVPTVVRQNQIYTEIKATIQQLRNQITRFRCHFEEIMATGQKLSYEELSIFSQIPIARDMLNQLVLLTEQSCGLFVADTLAVQNLDGKLIPLQNQTYIAHPDHLFHKGELAAWQQEIVRQRLVQPFKQVFRKLYLVTPAEQETYNYSYRFAGHKLESRVVARLLQSRGWQLGYGEYPIPFKVFPELDLVAYFEFQDASYYLSASEEITSDRIYFQADQFIDGTALPLVDIPPVIFSEVMRDADLVVSVAQREGDTRLSQETYQQRGDLIRTLVADLGLANVTVAGHFAQVQGKLACYQVHLASAAIHIEPGHHLCIVPDRWGKRQKLFLPFSDGGDSKISEVISKILLLANDDKIKDKSILHQIQTRL
;
A
#
# COMPACT_ATOMS: atom_id res chain seq x y z
N MET A 1 0.36 40.70 -45.97
CA MET A 1 -0.51 40.52 -47.16
C MET A 1 -1.26 41.83 -47.43
N GLU A 2 -1.39 42.26 -48.68
CA GLU A 2 -2.37 43.29 -49.05
C GLU A 2 -3.77 42.68 -48.95
N ILE A 3 -4.59 43.19 -48.03
CA ILE A 3 -5.98 42.75 -47.87
C ILE A 3 -6.80 43.48 -48.94
N PRO A 4 -7.64 42.77 -49.72
CA PRO A 4 -8.49 43.42 -50.71
C PRO A 4 -9.40 44.45 -50.04
N THR A 5 -9.47 45.67 -50.59
CA THR A 5 -10.27 46.78 -50.03
C THR A 5 -11.74 46.37 -49.85
N SER A 6 -12.26 45.56 -50.78
CA SER A 6 -13.62 45.00 -50.70
C SER A 6 -13.83 44.05 -49.51
N LEU A 7 -12.81 43.30 -49.09
CA LEU A 7 -12.90 42.44 -47.90
C LEU A 7 -12.91 43.29 -46.63
N GLN A 8 -12.11 44.36 -46.59
CA GLN A 8 -12.06 45.30 -45.47
C GLN A 8 -13.40 46.02 -45.26
N GLU A 9 -13.99 46.55 -46.33
CA GLU A 9 -15.31 47.21 -46.29
C GLU A 9 -16.43 46.28 -45.80
N ARG A 10 -16.42 45.03 -46.27
CA ARG A 10 -17.37 43.99 -45.84
C ARG A 10 -17.23 43.63 -44.37
N VAL A 11 -16.00 43.46 -43.87
CA VAL A 11 -15.74 43.17 -42.46
C VAL A 11 -16.16 44.34 -41.56
N THR A 12 -15.85 45.59 -41.94
CA THR A 12 -16.23 46.78 -41.18
C THR A 12 -17.75 46.95 -41.09
N LEU A 13 -18.50 46.59 -42.14
CA LEU A 13 -19.97 46.63 -42.11
C LEU A 13 -20.53 45.66 -41.07
N PHE A 14 -20.07 44.41 -41.08
CA PHE A 14 -20.56 43.37 -40.18
C PHE A 14 -20.10 43.58 -38.74
N GLU A 15 -18.87 44.08 -38.54
CA GLU A 15 -18.32 44.49 -37.24
C GLU A 15 -19.17 45.56 -36.56
N ARG A 16 -19.63 46.57 -37.30
CA ARG A 16 -20.50 47.63 -36.77
C ARG A 16 -21.81 47.05 -36.23
N GLU A 17 -22.42 46.12 -36.96
CA GLU A 17 -23.67 45.50 -36.56
C GLU A 17 -23.46 44.59 -35.34
N ILE A 18 -22.43 43.71 -35.33
CA ILE A 18 -22.10 42.88 -34.17
C ILE A 18 -21.76 43.70 -32.93
N SER A 19 -20.99 44.78 -33.07
CA SER A 19 -20.61 45.65 -31.95
C SER A 19 -21.84 46.29 -31.31
N SER A 20 -22.84 46.66 -32.11
CA SER A 20 -24.11 47.18 -31.58
C SER A 20 -24.93 46.12 -30.84
N LEU A 21 -24.89 44.85 -31.29
CA LEU A 21 -25.57 43.73 -30.64
C LEU A 21 -24.91 43.37 -29.30
N LEU A 22 -23.58 43.43 -29.23
CA LEU A 22 -22.85 43.20 -27.98
C LEU A 22 -23.18 44.24 -26.91
N VAL A 23 -23.43 45.50 -27.29
CA VAL A 23 -23.86 46.56 -26.35
C VAL A 23 -25.24 46.23 -25.75
N ASP A 24 -26.18 45.75 -26.57
CA ASP A 24 -27.53 45.38 -26.13
C ASP A 24 -27.52 44.11 -25.24
N VAL A 25 -26.62 43.16 -25.52
CA VAL A 25 -26.44 41.92 -24.73
C VAL A 25 -25.70 42.20 -23.41
N TRP A 26 -24.66 43.05 -23.42
CA TRP A 26 -23.88 43.37 -22.22
C TRP A 26 -24.60 44.29 -21.24
N GLN A 27 -25.54 45.12 -21.68
CA GLN A 27 -26.41 45.88 -20.75
C GLN A 27 -27.29 44.95 -19.90
N ILE A 28 -27.60 43.73 -20.38
CA ILE A 28 -28.42 42.76 -19.65
C ILE A 28 -27.60 42.02 -18.57
N ASP A 29 -26.28 41.84 -18.76
CA ASP A 29 -25.43 41.06 -17.85
C ASP A 29 -24.61 41.86 -16.82
N GLN A 30 -24.55 43.20 -16.94
CA GLN A 30 -23.91 44.04 -15.90
C GLN A 30 -24.61 43.97 -14.52
N ILE A 31 -25.81 43.39 -14.43
CA ILE A 31 -26.51 43.18 -13.14
C ILE A 31 -26.10 41.85 -12.47
N LYS A 32 -25.52 40.91 -13.23
CA LYS A 32 -25.08 39.55 -12.87
C LYS A 32 -23.93 39.39 -11.88
N THR A 33 -22.71 39.50 -12.41
CA THR A 33 -21.48 39.01 -11.76
C THR A 33 -20.34 39.44 -12.67
N TYR A 34 -19.38 40.24 -12.21
CA TYR A 34 -17.98 40.36 -12.71
C TYR A 34 -17.35 41.64 -12.13
N GLN A 35 -17.32 41.75 -10.80
CA GLN A 35 -16.38 42.64 -10.12
C GLN A 35 -15.13 41.81 -9.81
N HIS A 36 -14.09 41.87 -10.66
CA HIS A 36 -12.67 41.67 -10.30
C HIS A 36 -11.77 41.60 -11.56
N PHE A 37 -11.67 42.68 -12.33
CA PHE A 37 -10.54 42.87 -13.28
C PHE A 37 -10.28 44.37 -13.46
N HIS A 38 -9.68 45.00 -12.46
CA HIS A 38 -9.09 46.34 -12.59
C HIS A 38 -7.61 46.27 -12.19
N THR A 39 -6.72 45.96 -13.14
CA THR A 39 -5.26 46.25 -13.05
C THR A 39 -4.49 45.96 -14.36
N GLN A 40 -4.97 46.38 -15.54
CA GLN A 40 -4.18 46.19 -16.79
C GLN A 40 -4.04 47.40 -17.72
N GLN A 41 -4.59 48.58 -17.39
CA GLN A 41 -4.40 49.77 -18.23
C GLN A 41 -2.97 50.33 -18.24
N GLY A 42 -2.19 50.12 -17.17
CA GLY A 42 -0.82 50.65 -17.06
C GLY A 42 0.21 49.91 -17.92
N ILE A 43 0.06 48.60 -18.09
CA ILE A 43 1.06 47.75 -18.77
C ILE A 43 0.92 47.86 -20.30
N TYR A 44 -0.30 48.04 -20.81
CA TYR A 44 -0.55 48.19 -22.25
C TYR A 44 -0.03 49.53 -22.82
N GLN A 45 -0.08 50.62 -22.05
CA GLN A 45 0.49 51.92 -22.44
C GLN A 45 2.02 51.88 -22.52
N LEU A 46 2.69 51.03 -21.73
CA LEU A 46 4.14 50.83 -21.74
C LEU A 46 4.58 49.94 -22.92
N LEU A 47 3.78 48.92 -23.27
CA LEU A 47 3.99 48.05 -24.43
C LEU A 47 3.91 48.81 -25.76
N LEU A 48 2.96 49.74 -25.89
CA LEU A 48 2.80 50.55 -27.10
C LEU A 48 3.87 51.64 -27.27
N ARG A 49 4.63 51.97 -26.22
CA ARG A 49 5.70 52.99 -26.24
C ARG A 49 7.12 52.43 -26.34
N GLY A 50 7.32 51.13 -26.23
CA GLY A 50 8.64 50.48 -26.41
C GLY A 50 9.62 50.64 -25.24
N GLU A 51 9.17 51.12 -24.07
CA GLU A 51 10.02 51.46 -22.92
C GLU A 51 10.04 50.37 -21.83
N MET A 52 10.28 49.11 -22.21
CA MET A 52 10.31 47.98 -21.25
C MET A 52 11.61 47.90 -20.41
N ALA A 53 12.62 48.71 -20.70
CA ALA A 53 13.97 48.56 -20.13
C ALA A 53 14.16 49.19 -18.73
N THR A 54 13.14 49.80 -18.11
CA THR A 54 13.32 50.64 -16.91
C THR A 54 12.63 50.13 -15.63
N LEU A 55 12.06 48.92 -15.62
CA LEU A 55 11.46 48.36 -14.40
C LEU A 55 12.49 47.53 -13.62
N SER A 56 12.83 47.96 -12.40
CA SER A 56 13.67 47.21 -11.45
C SER A 56 12.86 46.10 -10.76
N ASN A 57 13.56 45.02 -10.42
CA ASN A 57 13.04 43.71 -9.99
C ASN A 57 12.16 43.66 -8.71
N GLU A 58 11.92 44.76 -8.00
CA GLU A 58 11.29 44.72 -6.67
C GLU A 58 9.75 44.81 -6.66
N ALA A 59 9.08 44.87 -7.81
CA ALA A 59 7.62 45.03 -7.89
C ALA A 59 6.83 43.75 -8.26
N MET A 60 7.46 42.56 -8.31
CA MET A 60 6.75 41.30 -8.57
C MET A 60 6.35 40.60 -7.27
N LEU A 61 5.11 40.82 -6.82
CA LEU A 61 4.47 40.05 -5.75
C LEU A 61 4.25 38.60 -6.21
N ASN A 62 4.96 37.66 -5.59
CA ASN A 62 4.73 36.22 -5.72
C ASN A 62 3.42 35.81 -5.03
N THR A 63 2.51 35.17 -5.76
CA THR A 63 1.39 34.40 -5.18
C THR A 63 1.63 32.89 -5.33
N PRO A 64 1.31 32.04 -4.33
CA PRO A 64 1.72 30.62 -4.29
C PRO A 64 0.89 29.63 -5.11
N SER A 65 -0.03 30.10 -5.96
CA SER A 65 -0.83 29.23 -6.84
C SER A 65 -0.52 29.59 -8.29
N GLY A 66 0.51 28.93 -8.84
CA GLY A 66 1.01 29.10 -10.19
C GLY A 66 0.09 28.55 -11.27
N HIS A 67 -1.16 29.03 -11.34
CA HIS A 67 -2.03 28.83 -12.49
C HIS A 67 -2.69 30.16 -12.85
N ILE A 68 -2.06 30.88 -13.79
CA ILE A 68 -2.74 31.92 -14.56
C ILE A 68 -2.96 31.33 -15.95
N VAL A 69 -4.15 30.75 -16.13
CA VAL A 69 -4.64 30.24 -17.42
C VAL A 69 -5.07 31.45 -18.24
N PHE A 70 -4.30 31.82 -19.26
CA PHE A 70 -4.79 32.61 -20.38
C PHE A 70 -4.74 31.79 -21.65
N GLY A 71 -5.52 30.71 -21.67
CA GLY A 71 -5.96 30.06 -22.90
C GLY A 71 -7.46 30.18 -22.99
N TRP A 72 -7.94 30.86 -24.02
CA TRP A 72 -9.37 30.99 -24.28
C TRP A 72 -9.79 29.71 -25.01
N SER A 73 -10.03 28.64 -24.26
CA SER A 73 -10.91 27.58 -24.75
C SER A 73 -12.32 28.17 -24.73
N VAL A 74 -12.95 28.24 -25.89
CA VAL A 74 -14.40 28.47 -25.94
C VAL A 74 -15.03 27.24 -25.24
N PRO A 75 -15.78 27.36 -24.14
CA PRO A 75 -16.65 26.27 -23.70
C PRO A 75 -17.63 25.93 -24.82
N HIS A 76 -17.41 24.80 -25.50
CA HIS A 76 -18.23 24.33 -26.62
C HIS A 76 -19.51 23.60 -26.18
N ASP A 77 -19.81 23.57 -24.88
CA ASP A 77 -21.16 23.25 -24.44
C ASP A 77 -22.02 24.48 -24.77
N PHE A 78 -22.70 24.43 -25.93
CA PHE A 78 -23.81 25.31 -26.31
C PHE A 78 -24.93 25.18 -25.26
N GLY A 79 -24.70 25.76 -24.09
CA GLY A 79 -25.52 25.60 -22.89
C GLY A 79 -25.57 26.86 -22.04
N ARG A 80 -24.67 27.83 -22.25
CA ARG A 80 -24.79 29.15 -21.63
C ARG A 80 -25.45 30.14 -22.61
N SER A 81 -26.77 30.08 -22.56
CA SER A 81 -27.77 30.95 -23.17
C SER A 81 -28.01 30.83 -24.69
N PRO A 82 -28.57 29.70 -25.16
CA PRO A 82 -29.12 29.56 -26.53
C PRO A 82 -30.06 30.70 -26.93
N SER A 83 -30.70 31.34 -25.94
CA SER A 83 -31.59 32.48 -26.14
C SER A 83 -30.90 33.75 -26.65
N LEU A 84 -29.63 33.99 -26.28
CA LEU A 84 -28.89 35.20 -26.67
C LEU A 84 -28.33 35.06 -28.09
N VAL A 85 -27.70 33.92 -28.41
CA VAL A 85 -27.20 33.65 -29.77
C VAL A 85 -28.36 33.69 -30.78
N LYS A 86 -29.49 33.04 -30.46
CA LYS A 86 -30.69 33.07 -31.30
C LYS A 86 -31.23 34.49 -31.50
N ARG A 87 -31.32 35.29 -30.45
CA ARG A 87 -31.77 36.69 -30.53
C ARG A 87 -30.81 37.55 -31.36
N SER A 88 -29.51 37.34 -31.25
CA SER A 88 -28.50 38.02 -32.07
C SER A 88 -28.64 37.65 -33.55
N LEU A 89 -28.90 36.38 -33.87
CA LEU A 89 -29.18 35.94 -35.25
C LEU A 89 -30.44 36.59 -35.81
N GLU A 90 -31.54 36.59 -35.05
CA GLU A 90 -32.79 37.27 -35.41
C GLU A 90 -32.60 38.76 -35.68
N GLN A 91 -31.72 39.44 -34.92
CA GLN A 91 -31.42 40.85 -35.14
C GLN A 91 -30.47 41.07 -36.33
N LEU A 92 -29.46 40.23 -36.54
CA LEU A 92 -28.56 40.31 -37.70
C LEU A 92 -29.32 40.22 -39.02
N ILE A 93 -30.27 39.28 -39.14
CA ILE A 93 -31.07 39.12 -40.37
C ILE A 93 -32.06 40.27 -40.63
N THR A 94 -32.38 41.10 -39.63
CA THR A 94 -33.18 42.32 -39.84
C THR A 94 -32.36 43.49 -40.37
N ARG A 95 -31.03 43.44 -40.18
CA ARG A 95 -30.11 44.54 -40.51
C ARG A 95 -29.22 44.26 -41.71
N LEU A 96 -29.05 42.98 -42.07
CA LEU A 96 -28.26 42.52 -43.19
C LEU A 96 -29.07 41.57 -44.08
N PRO A 97 -28.83 41.54 -45.40
CA PRO A 97 -29.45 40.57 -46.28
C PRO A 97 -29.05 39.14 -45.87
N ILE A 98 -30.04 38.26 -45.68
CA ILE A 98 -29.83 36.84 -45.28
C ILE A 98 -28.81 36.14 -46.20
N THR A 99 -28.82 36.46 -47.50
CA THR A 99 -27.90 35.91 -48.51
C THR A 99 -26.43 36.30 -48.29
N GLU A 100 -26.16 37.34 -47.52
CA GLU A 100 -24.81 37.86 -47.27
C GLU A 100 -24.28 37.51 -45.87
N VAL A 101 -25.17 37.24 -44.91
CA VAL A 101 -24.80 36.94 -43.50
C VAL A 101 -23.80 35.80 -43.41
N GLY A 102 -24.04 34.69 -44.12
CA GLY A 102 -23.14 33.53 -44.13
C GLY A 102 -21.73 33.84 -44.64
N SER A 103 -21.64 34.50 -45.80
CA SER A 103 -20.35 34.85 -46.41
C SER A 103 -19.57 35.87 -45.60
N LEU A 104 -20.26 36.87 -45.00
CA LEU A 104 -19.64 37.84 -44.09
C LEU A 104 -19.13 37.17 -42.81
N ALA A 105 -19.92 36.26 -42.24
CA ALA A 105 -19.51 35.47 -41.08
C ALA A 105 -18.27 34.62 -41.39
N ALA A 106 -18.21 33.99 -42.56
CA ALA A 106 -17.04 33.20 -42.99
C ALA A 106 -15.78 34.07 -43.17
N ASP A 107 -15.93 35.25 -43.77
CA ASP A 107 -14.80 36.18 -43.94
C ASP A 107 -14.23 36.60 -42.58
N MET A 108 -15.09 36.91 -41.61
CA MET A 108 -14.65 37.30 -40.26
C MET A 108 -14.11 36.14 -39.44
N TYR A 109 -14.74 34.97 -39.51
CA TYR A 109 -14.34 33.78 -38.75
C TYR A 109 -12.93 33.31 -39.15
N PHE A 110 -12.60 33.29 -40.44
CA PHE A 110 -11.28 32.86 -40.93
C PHE A 110 -10.23 33.98 -40.97
N ASN A 111 -10.63 35.26 -40.86
CA ASN A 111 -9.71 36.41 -40.84
C ASN A 111 -9.91 37.33 -39.61
N PRO A 112 -9.75 36.83 -38.39
CA PRO A 112 -10.07 37.57 -37.18
C PRO A 112 -9.16 38.76 -36.86
N ILE A 113 -7.97 38.80 -37.47
CA ILE A 113 -7.08 39.96 -37.40
C ILE A 113 -7.71 41.24 -38.00
N LEU A 114 -8.71 41.09 -38.87
CA LEU A 114 -9.36 42.21 -39.54
C LEU A 114 -10.32 42.99 -38.62
N TRP A 115 -10.74 42.41 -37.50
CA TRP A 115 -11.72 43.01 -36.57
C TRP A 115 -11.31 42.96 -35.09
N HIS A 116 -10.30 42.17 -34.72
CA HIS A 116 -9.91 41.98 -33.32
C HIS A 116 -9.40 43.26 -32.62
N SER A 117 -8.80 44.22 -33.34
CA SER A 117 -8.30 45.47 -32.76
C SER A 117 -9.37 46.35 -32.09
N TYR A 118 -10.64 46.10 -32.37
CA TYR A 118 -11.77 46.89 -31.89
C TYR A 118 -12.48 46.26 -30.68
N ILE A 119 -12.12 45.03 -30.30
CA ILE A 119 -12.71 44.28 -29.17
C ILE A 119 -11.64 44.07 -28.10
N LEU A 120 -11.58 44.99 -27.13
CA LEU A 120 -10.48 45.07 -26.15
C LEU A 120 -10.57 44.05 -25.00
N ASN A 121 -11.71 43.34 -24.85
CA ASN A 121 -11.95 42.40 -23.75
C ASN A 121 -12.32 41.00 -24.28
N ALA A 122 -11.71 39.98 -23.70
CA ALA A 122 -11.80 38.62 -24.22
C ALA A 122 -13.16 37.88 -24.07
N PRO A 123 -14.05 38.18 -23.10
CA PRO A 123 -15.41 37.66 -23.13
C PRO A 123 -16.21 38.17 -24.35
N ALA A 124 -15.93 39.37 -24.84
CA ALA A 124 -16.58 39.90 -26.03
C ALA A 124 -16.08 39.20 -27.31
N TYR A 125 -14.79 38.87 -27.39
CA TYR A 125 -14.24 38.06 -28.47
C TYR A 125 -14.92 36.69 -28.57
N GLN A 126 -15.06 35.99 -27.43
CA GLN A 126 -15.70 34.68 -27.39
C GLN A 126 -17.16 34.74 -27.86
N ALA A 127 -17.93 35.72 -27.40
CA ALA A 127 -19.32 35.91 -27.83
C ALA A 127 -19.43 36.17 -29.35
N VAL A 128 -18.49 36.92 -29.94
CA VAL A 128 -18.44 37.12 -31.39
C VAL A 128 -18.17 35.81 -32.12
N VAL A 129 -17.21 35.01 -31.66
CA VAL A 129 -16.90 33.71 -32.27
C VAL A 129 -18.10 32.75 -32.19
N GLU A 130 -18.85 32.76 -31.09
CA GLU A 130 -20.09 31.96 -30.93
C GLU A 130 -21.18 32.41 -31.92
N ILE A 131 -21.40 33.72 -32.08
CA ILE A 131 -22.36 34.28 -33.05
C ILE A 131 -21.94 33.96 -34.48
N LEU A 132 -20.65 34.12 -34.82
CA LEU A 132 -20.11 33.79 -36.14
C LEU A 132 -20.30 32.31 -36.46
N THR A 133 -19.96 31.42 -35.52
CA THR A 133 -20.18 29.96 -35.66
C THR A 133 -21.65 29.65 -35.91
N ALA A 134 -22.56 30.27 -35.17
CA ALA A 134 -24.00 30.06 -35.37
C ALA A 134 -24.49 30.58 -36.73
N CYS A 135 -23.98 31.73 -37.21
CA CYS A 135 -24.25 32.24 -38.55
C CYS A 135 -23.79 31.27 -39.64
N LEU A 136 -22.63 30.62 -39.46
CA LEU A 136 -22.09 29.64 -40.41
C LEU A 136 -22.93 28.35 -40.46
N ILE A 137 -23.54 27.96 -39.35
CA ILE A 137 -24.40 26.78 -39.27
C ILE A 137 -25.79 27.07 -39.87
N GLU A 138 -26.41 28.19 -39.50
CA GLU A 138 -27.77 28.53 -39.94
C GLU A 138 -27.82 29.10 -41.37
N PHE A 139 -26.81 29.87 -41.76
CA PHE A 139 -26.69 30.51 -43.08
C PHE A 139 -25.43 30.03 -43.78
N THR A 140 -25.29 28.71 -43.98
CA THR A 140 -24.08 28.09 -44.53
C THR A 140 -23.69 28.63 -45.90
N PRO A 141 -22.52 29.31 -46.05
CA PRO A 141 -22.08 29.80 -47.34
C PRO A 141 -21.55 28.66 -48.23
N PRO A 142 -21.68 28.77 -49.56
CA PRO A 142 -21.34 27.68 -50.49
C PRO A 142 -19.84 27.31 -50.52
N ASP A 143 -18.96 28.21 -50.11
CA ASP A 143 -17.50 28.04 -50.09
C ASP A 143 -16.95 27.63 -48.70
N ILE A 144 -17.82 27.36 -47.71
CA ILE A 144 -17.38 27.06 -46.32
C ILE A 144 -16.49 25.83 -46.25
N CYS A 145 -16.80 24.78 -47.03
CA CYS A 145 -16.05 23.53 -47.02
C CYS A 145 -14.66 23.73 -47.61
N ASP A 146 -14.51 24.59 -48.62
CA ASP A 146 -13.21 24.92 -49.23
C ASP A 146 -12.33 25.72 -48.27
N ARG A 147 -12.93 26.66 -47.52
CA ARG A 147 -12.25 27.42 -46.46
C ARG A 147 -11.78 26.52 -45.32
N LEU A 148 -12.66 25.61 -44.86
CA LEU A 148 -12.32 24.60 -43.85
C LEU A 148 -11.22 23.65 -44.34
N ALA A 149 -11.31 23.14 -45.57
CA ALA A 149 -10.29 22.31 -46.18
C ALA A 149 -8.94 23.02 -46.20
N THR A 150 -8.90 24.25 -46.70
CA THR A 150 -7.69 25.08 -46.79
C THR A 150 -7.06 25.25 -45.41
N ARG A 151 -7.86 25.57 -44.40
CA ARG A 151 -7.39 25.79 -43.04
C ARG A 151 -6.90 24.50 -42.39
N LEU A 152 -7.63 23.40 -42.52
CA LEU A 152 -7.24 22.09 -41.99
C LEU A 152 -5.95 21.61 -42.64
N ILE A 153 -5.80 21.74 -43.96
CA ILE A 153 -4.56 21.43 -44.68
C ILE A 153 -3.39 22.22 -44.11
N GLN A 154 -3.55 23.53 -43.91
CA GLN A 154 -2.51 24.38 -43.32
C GLN A 154 -2.11 23.92 -41.90
N ILE A 155 -3.09 23.57 -41.06
CA ILE A 155 -2.86 23.10 -39.69
C ILE A 155 -2.15 21.74 -39.69
N LEU A 156 -2.66 20.78 -40.48
CA LEU A 156 -2.16 19.40 -40.52
C LEU A 156 -0.77 19.31 -41.16
N ALA A 157 -0.47 20.16 -42.14
CA ALA A 157 0.86 20.27 -42.75
C ALA A 157 1.91 20.89 -41.80
N ASN A 158 1.47 21.61 -40.77
CA ASN A 158 2.35 22.33 -39.85
C ASN A 158 1.95 22.08 -38.38
N PRO A 159 2.18 20.88 -37.83
CA PRO A 159 1.65 20.47 -36.52
C PRO A 159 2.06 21.34 -35.34
N PHE A 160 3.18 22.08 -35.47
CA PHE A 160 3.71 23.01 -34.46
C PHE A 160 3.28 24.47 -34.67
N TYR A 161 2.65 24.80 -35.79
CA TYR A 161 2.12 26.13 -36.07
C TYR A 161 0.61 26.10 -35.89
N THR A 162 0.13 26.48 -34.70
CA THR A 162 -1.13 27.23 -34.49
C THR A 162 -1.46 27.45 -33.00
N ASN A 163 -1.31 26.46 -32.11
CA ASN A 163 -1.52 26.66 -30.64
C ASN A 163 -0.18 26.84 -29.91
N GLU A 164 0.90 26.29 -30.45
CA GLU A 164 2.24 26.41 -29.87
C GLU A 164 2.81 27.82 -29.98
N VAL A 165 2.44 28.56 -31.04
CA VAL A 165 2.73 30.00 -31.15
C VAL A 165 2.02 30.75 -30.01
N GLU A 166 0.82 30.34 -29.61
CA GLU A 166 0.09 30.91 -28.49
C GLU A 166 0.80 30.65 -27.15
N ILE A 167 1.19 29.40 -26.86
CA ILE A 167 1.92 29.03 -25.63
C ILE A 167 3.33 29.64 -25.59
N LYS A 168 4.04 29.66 -26.72
CA LYS A 168 5.39 30.25 -26.82
C LYS A 168 5.34 31.79 -26.85
N GLN A 169 4.26 32.42 -27.30
CA GLN A 169 4.00 33.86 -27.11
C GLN A 169 3.68 34.18 -25.65
N ARG A 170 2.89 33.34 -24.95
CA ARG A 170 2.63 33.45 -23.50
C ARG A 170 3.92 33.42 -22.67
N GLN A 171 4.95 32.71 -23.16
CA GLN A 171 6.29 32.64 -22.55
C GLN A 171 7.33 33.62 -23.16
N ARG A 172 6.94 34.48 -24.11
CA ARG A 172 7.79 35.44 -24.85
C ARG A 172 8.95 34.82 -25.66
N ILE A 173 8.75 33.62 -26.17
CA ILE A 173 9.76 32.86 -26.92
C ILE A 173 9.73 33.22 -28.42
N CYS A 174 8.57 33.38 -29.06
CA CYS A 174 8.47 33.73 -30.49
C CYS A 174 7.37 34.76 -30.78
N CYS A 175 7.59 35.70 -31.71
CA CYS A 175 6.58 36.66 -32.17
C CYS A 175 6.14 36.33 -33.61
N VAL A 176 4.89 35.89 -33.80
CA VAL A 176 4.28 35.70 -35.13
C VAL A 176 2.86 36.30 -35.08
N PRO A 177 2.69 37.57 -35.49
CA PRO A 177 1.44 38.32 -35.30
C PRO A 177 0.24 37.82 -36.11
N GLU A 178 0.46 37.21 -37.28
CA GLU A 178 -0.59 36.99 -38.29
C GLU A 178 -1.50 35.77 -38.03
N LEU A 179 -1.10 34.84 -37.14
CA LEU A 179 -1.79 33.54 -36.96
C LEU A 179 -2.54 33.40 -35.62
N TYR A 180 -2.34 34.34 -34.70
CA TYR A 180 -2.77 34.26 -33.28
C TYR A 180 -4.28 34.13 -33.08
N LEU A 181 -5.09 34.57 -34.06
CA LEU A 181 -6.54 34.68 -33.89
C LEU A 181 -7.33 33.69 -34.75
N THR A 182 -6.70 33.09 -35.76
CA THR A 182 -7.37 32.20 -36.74
C THR A 182 -7.90 30.91 -36.11
N PRO A 183 -9.00 30.30 -36.62
CA PRO A 183 -9.62 29.12 -36.03
C PRO A 183 -8.63 27.97 -35.82
N THR A 184 -8.70 27.34 -34.65
CA THR A 184 -7.84 26.22 -34.25
C THR A 184 -8.29 24.92 -34.92
N LEU A 185 -7.53 23.83 -34.73
CA LEU A 185 -7.93 22.50 -35.19
C LEU A 185 -9.26 22.08 -34.56
N GLN A 186 -9.41 22.32 -33.25
CA GLN A 186 -10.63 22.01 -32.51
C GLN A 186 -11.82 22.75 -33.11
N ASP A 187 -11.70 24.06 -33.33
CA ASP A 187 -12.77 24.90 -33.86
C ASP A 187 -13.20 24.44 -35.27
N CYS A 188 -12.22 24.06 -36.11
CA CYS A 188 -12.50 23.55 -37.45
C CYS A 188 -13.22 22.19 -37.40
N LEU A 189 -12.76 21.25 -36.56
CA LEU A 189 -13.37 19.91 -36.44
C LEU A 189 -14.78 19.97 -35.84
N ALA A 190 -14.98 20.82 -34.84
CA ALA A 190 -16.29 21.08 -34.26
C ALA A 190 -17.24 21.68 -35.30
N LEU A 191 -16.81 22.72 -36.03
CA LEU A 191 -17.65 23.35 -37.07
C LEU A 191 -18.00 22.36 -38.20
N VAL A 192 -17.05 21.54 -38.67
CA VAL A 192 -17.33 20.48 -39.66
C VAL A 192 -18.44 19.54 -39.19
N LEU A 193 -18.48 19.22 -37.90
CA LEU A 193 -19.50 18.39 -37.27
C LEU A 193 -20.83 19.13 -37.03
N GLU A 194 -20.86 20.45 -36.86
CA GLU A 194 -22.13 21.17 -36.63
C GLU A 194 -22.77 21.70 -37.93
N LEU A 195 -22.02 21.76 -39.03
CA LEU A 195 -22.57 22.16 -40.33
C LEU A 195 -23.69 21.23 -40.82
N PRO A 196 -24.74 21.75 -41.49
CA PRO A 196 -25.75 20.95 -42.15
C PRO A 196 -25.13 19.96 -43.15
N PRO A 197 -25.63 18.71 -43.21
CA PRO A 197 -25.08 17.69 -44.08
C PRO A 197 -25.26 18.06 -45.55
N SER A 198 -24.15 18.09 -46.28
CA SER A 198 -24.10 18.33 -47.73
C SER A 198 -23.08 17.41 -48.39
N SER A 199 -23.19 17.17 -49.69
CA SER A 199 -22.23 16.33 -50.42
C SER A 199 -20.78 16.82 -50.27
N GLN A 200 -20.58 18.14 -50.18
CA GLN A 200 -19.27 18.76 -49.95
C GLN A 200 -18.77 18.55 -48.51
N ASN A 201 -19.63 18.72 -47.51
CA ASN A 201 -19.29 18.47 -46.10
C ASN A 201 -18.95 16.99 -45.85
N ILE A 202 -19.77 16.05 -46.36
CA ILE A 202 -19.53 14.62 -46.22
C ILE A 202 -18.23 14.21 -46.94
N HIS A 203 -17.96 14.77 -48.12
CA HIS A 203 -16.70 14.53 -48.82
C HIS A 203 -15.49 15.07 -48.03
N LEU A 204 -15.62 16.23 -47.39
CA LEU A 204 -14.59 16.81 -46.53
C LEU A 204 -14.26 15.88 -45.35
N VAL A 205 -15.29 15.37 -44.66
CA VAL A 205 -15.15 14.41 -43.57
C VAL A 205 -14.49 13.12 -44.06
N GLU A 206 -14.88 12.62 -45.23
CA GLU A 206 -14.33 11.42 -45.87
C GLU A 206 -12.83 11.59 -46.18
N GLN A 207 -12.41 12.72 -46.74
CA GLN A 207 -10.99 13.01 -46.97
C GLN A 207 -10.18 13.03 -45.67
N LEU A 208 -10.76 13.60 -44.61
CA LEU A 208 -10.12 13.70 -43.30
C LEU A 208 -9.99 12.32 -42.61
N VAL A 209 -11.06 11.51 -42.60
CA VAL A 209 -11.07 10.19 -41.93
C VAL A 209 -10.22 9.16 -42.68
N LEU A 210 -10.20 9.21 -44.02
CA LEU A 210 -9.44 8.28 -44.85
C LEU A 210 -7.99 8.72 -45.12
N GLY A 211 -7.52 9.78 -44.47
CA GLY A 211 -6.13 10.20 -44.52
C GLY A 211 -5.64 10.77 -45.84
N LYS A 212 -6.52 11.43 -46.60
CA LYS A 212 -6.15 12.07 -47.87
C LYS A 212 -5.27 13.30 -47.69
N TRP A 213 -5.15 13.81 -46.46
CA TRP A 213 -4.29 14.93 -46.08
C TRP A 213 -3.12 14.51 -45.18
N ASP A 214 -2.57 13.31 -45.40
CA ASP A 214 -1.34 12.85 -44.74
C ASP A 214 -0.08 13.47 -45.40
N PHE A 215 0.51 14.48 -44.76
CA PHE A 215 1.66 15.23 -45.28
C PHE A 215 3.04 14.57 -45.04
N GLY A 216 3.08 13.28 -44.69
CA GLY A 216 4.33 12.55 -44.47
C GLY A 216 5.04 12.89 -43.14
N PRO A 217 6.28 12.39 -42.92
CA PRO A 217 7.01 12.64 -41.68
C PRO A 217 7.38 14.12 -41.57
N PHE A 218 7.01 14.74 -40.45
CA PHE A 218 7.46 16.08 -40.12
C PHE A 218 8.97 16.08 -39.94
N ASP A 219 9.67 16.99 -40.62
CA ASP A 219 11.10 17.23 -40.42
C ASP A 219 11.30 18.51 -39.59
N PRO A 220 11.64 18.38 -38.29
CA PRO A 220 11.95 19.52 -37.44
C PRO A 220 13.09 20.38 -37.99
N ALA A 221 13.96 19.80 -38.83
CA ALA A 221 15.12 20.49 -39.36
C ALA A 221 14.79 21.69 -40.25
N ASN A 222 13.63 21.67 -40.91
CA ASN A 222 13.15 22.77 -41.75
C ASN A 222 12.72 24.02 -40.95
N TYR A 223 12.65 23.90 -39.61
CA TYR A 223 12.23 24.96 -38.70
C TYR A 223 13.35 25.42 -37.75
N PHE A 224 14.50 24.72 -37.71
CA PHE A 224 15.66 25.16 -36.94
C PHE A 224 16.23 26.48 -37.50
N GLY A 225 16.42 27.48 -36.63
CA GLY A 225 16.98 28.79 -36.97
C GLY A 225 15.96 29.89 -37.31
N LYS A 226 14.66 29.59 -37.32
CA LYS A 226 13.57 30.58 -37.54
C LYS A 226 12.81 30.96 -36.26
N MET A 227 13.13 30.33 -35.12
CA MET A 227 12.52 30.57 -33.82
C MET A 227 13.57 31.12 -32.86
N TYR A 228 13.31 32.26 -32.23
CA TYR A 228 14.15 32.80 -31.15
C TYR A 228 13.74 32.15 -29.81
N TYR A 229 14.65 32.09 -28.84
CA TYR A 229 14.37 31.64 -27.48
C TYR A 229 14.95 32.65 -26.49
N THR A 230 14.12 33.20 -25.61
CA THR A 230 14.59 33.91 -24.42
C THR A 230 14.15 33.10 -23.19
N PRO A 231 15.09 32.49 -22.45
CA PRO A 231 14.72 31.70 -21.28
C PRO A 231 14.18 32.61 -20.17
N GLN A 232 13.04 32.25 -19.58
CA GLN A 232 12.64 32.81 -18.29
C GLN A 232 13.26 31.97 -17.16
N GLY A 233 13.99 32.62 -16.25
CA GLY A 233 14.26 32.11 -14.91
C GLY A 233 15.59 31.41 -14.64
N PHE A 234 16.48 31.21 -15.63
CA PHE A 234 17.85 30.75 -15.36
C PHE A 234 18.87 31.80 -15.83
N PRO A 235 19.77 32.28 -14.97
CA PRO A 235 20.85 33.16 -15.38
C PRO A 235 21.91 32.32 -16.12
N CYS A 236 21.73 32.13 -17.43
CA CYS A 236 22.76 31.54 -18.28
C CYS A 236 23.75 32.64 -18.68
N TYR A 237 24.86 32.75 -17.94
CA TYR A 237 25.98 33.61 -18.31
C TYR A 237 26.75 33.00 -19.51
N ASN A 238 26.95 33.80 -20.57
CA ASN A 238 28.04 33.69 -21.56
C ASN A 238 28.17 32.40 -22.42
N ASP A 239 27.10 31.82 -22.95
CA ASP A 239 27.22 30.78 -23.98
C ASP A 239 27.05 31.33 -25.40
N ASP A 240 27.94 30.92 -26.32
CA ASP A 240 27.92 31.31 -27.73
C ASP A 240 26.68 30.77 -28.47
N ALA A 241 26.32 31.38 -29.61
CA ALA A 241 25.13 31.01 -30.38
C ALA A 241 25.10 29.53 -30.82
N LYS A 242 26.27 28.89 -30.97
CA LYS A 242 26.39 27.46 -31.31
C LYS A 242 26.07 26.57 -30.11
N SER A 243 26.52 26.94 -28.92
CA SER A 243 26.24 26.24 -27.67
C SER A 243 24.78 26.39 -27.26
N GLN A 244 24.17 27.56 -27.50
CA GLN A 244 22.72 27.74 -27.36
C GLN A 244 21.94 26.86 -28.33
N GLN A 245 22.38 26.75 -29.59
CA GLN A 245 21.74 25.88 -30.60
C GLN A 245 21.89 24.38 -30.25
N GLN A 246 23.04 23.97 -29.69
CA GLN A 246 23.28 22.60 -29.24
C GLN A 246 22.53 22.26 -27.94
N GLN A 247 22.46 23.17 -26.98
CA GLN A 247 21.59 23.03 -25.81
C GLN A 247 20.13 23.00 -26.21
N TRP A 248 19.72 23.77 -27.23
CA TRP A 248 18.36 23.68 -27.76
C TRP A 248 18.10 22.33 -28.40
N GLN A 249 19.00 21.81 -29.25
CA GLN A 249 18.88 20.44 -29.78
C GLN A 249 18.83 19.38 -28.68
N PHE A 250 19.69 19.49 -27.67
CA PHE A 250 19.75 18.56 -26.55
C PHE A 250 18.53 18.65 -25.62
N ASN A 251 18.00 19.86 -25.36
CA ASN A 251 16.81 20.09 -24.54
C ASN A 251 15.51 19.83 -25.32
N PHE A 252 15.50 19.98 -26.65
CA PHE A 252 14.39 19.53 -27.51
C PHE A 252 14.25 18.00 -27.46
N ASP A 253 15.37 17.28 -27.30
CA ASP A 253 15.40 15.82 -27.10
C ASP A 253 15.12 15.39 -25.65
N ALA A 254 15.39 16.22 -24.63
CA ALA A 254 15.36 15.83 -23.22
C ALA A 254 14.25 16.49 -22.36
N TYR A 255 13.68 17.62 -22.78
CA TYR A 255 12.68 18.41 -22.01
C TYR A 255 11.40 18.78 -22.77
N ALA A 256 11.28 18.45 -24.05
CA ALA A 256 9.97 18.16 -24.62
C ALA A 256 9.74 16.66 -24.33
N TYR A 257 8.88 16.19 -23.43
CA TYR A 257 7.47 16.51 -23.25
C TYR A 257 6.99 15.95 -21.89
N PRO A 258 7.27 16.60 -20.74
CA PRO A 258 6.59 16.27 -19.51
C PRO A 258 5.44 17.28 -19.29
N TYR A 259 4.22 16.75 -19.25
CA TYR A 259 2.94 17.38 -18.90
C TYR A 259 2.15 18.02 -20.07
N ASP A 260 1.04 17.34 -20.40
CA ASP A 260 -0.23 17.83 -20.96
C ASP A 260 -0.28 18.30 -22.42
N PHE A 261 -0.16 17.37 -23.38
CA PHE A 261 -0.63 17.57 -24.76
C PHE A 261 -1.73 16.57 -25.14
N ASP A 262 -3.02 16.94 -24.99
CA ASP A 262 -4.19 16.10 -25.34
C ASP A 262 -4.61 16.20 -26.82
N SER A 263 -3.94 17.02 -27.65
CA SER A 263 -4.32 17.21 -29.06
C SER A 263 -3.16 17.18 -30.05
N CYS A 264 -3.06 16.10 -30.82
CA CYS A 264 -2.17 16.09 -31.97
C CYS A 264 -2.81 16.64 -33.24
N LYS A 265 -2.06 17.53 -33.88
CA LYS A 265 -2.43 18.24 -35.12
C LYS A 265 -1.83 17.62 -36.38
N SER A 266 -0.94 16.64 -36.23
CA SER A 266 -0.52 15.76 -37.32
C SER A 266 -0.52 14.35 -36.77
N ILE A 267 -1.11 13.44 -37.53
CA ILE A 267 -1.20 12.02 -37.19
C ILE A 267 0.19 11.39 -37.11
N ARG A 268 1.14 11.86 -37.92
CA ARG A 268 2.51 11.36 -37.89
C ARG A 268 3.33 11.92 -36.72
N ALA A 269 3.13 13.20 -36.37
CA ALA A 269 3.71 13.77 -35.15
C ALA A 269 3.20 13.01 -33.90
N TYR A 270 1.90 12.70 -33.89
CA TYR A 270 1.29 11.88 -32.85
C TYR A 270 1.91 10.47 -32.75
N GLN A 271 2.09 9.80 -33.89
CA GLN A 271 2.72 8.47 -33.97
C GLN A 271 4.18 8.47 -33.48
N ILE A 272 4.91 9.59 -33.61
CA ILE A 272 6.33 9.69 -33.24
C ILE A 272 6.51 10.00 -31.73
N TYR A 273 5.66 10.83 -31.13
CA TYR A 273 5.88 11.38 -29.78
C TYR A 273 4.96 10.81 -28.67
N GLY A 274 4.00 9.96 -29.02
CA GLY A 274 2.89 9.54 -28.14
C GLY A 274 3.27 8.87 -26.81
N ARG A 275 2.87 9.50 -25.69
CA ARG A 275 2.55 8.84 -24.42
C ARG A 275 1.36 9.46 -23.70
N GLY A 276 0.48 8.59 -23.21
CA GLY A 276 -0.41 8.79 -22.07
C GLY A 276 -1.49 9.86 -22.22
N PHE A 277 -2.71 9.45 -22.58
CA PHE A 277 -3.90 10.28 -22.41
C PHE A 277 -4.33 10.30 -20.95
N TYR A 278 -4.10 11.41 -20.24
CA TYR A 278 -4.74 11.69 -18.96
C TYR A 278 -4.89 13.22 -18.76
N SER A 279 -6.13 13.68 -18.89
CA SER A 279 -6.80 14.91 -18.42
C SER A 279 -6.13 16.31 -18.47
N GLN A 280 -6.94 17.26 -18.97
CA GLN A 280 -6.92 18.74 -18.82
C GLN A 280 -6.28 19.61 -19.92
N SER A 281 -6.20 19.15 -21.18
CA SER A 281 -5.81 20.00 -22.31
C SER A 281 -6.79 19.95 -23.52
N ASP A 282 -6.60 20.88 -24.47
CA ASP A 282 -7.51 21.15 -25.61
C ASP A 282 -7.81 19.88 -26.45
N LYS A 283 -9.06 19.74 -26.93
CA LYS A 283 -9.57 18.55 -27.64
C LYS A 283 -8.99 18.44 -29.07
N GLY A 284 -8.32 17.34 -29.39
CA GLY A 284 -7.63 17.14 -30.68
C GLY A 284 -8.33 16.22 -31.69
N LEU A 285 -7.62 15.88 -32.76
CA LEU A 285 -8.15 15.02 -33.83
C LEU A 285 -8.68 13.67 -33.31
N CYS A 286 -7.96 13.01 -32.39
CA CYS A 286 -8.38 11.74 -31.79
C CYS A 286 -9.71 11.83 -31.03
N TYR A 287 -10.00 12.99 -30.42
CA TYR A 287 -11.24 13.20 -29.68
C TYR A 287 -12.45 13.24 -30.63
N TYR A 288 -12.34 13.95 -31.75
CA TYR A 288 -13.46 14.14 -32.71
C TYR A 288 -13.61 13.01 -33.72
N PHE A 289 -12.58 12.18 -33.91
CA PHE A 289 -12.55 11.11 -34.90
C PHE A 289 -13.74 10.12 -34.80
N PRO A 290 -14.19 9.68 -33.61
CA PRO A 290 -15.35 8.79 -33.48
C PRO A 290 -16.63 9.41 -34.09
N ARG A 291 -16.91 10.69 -33.81
CA ARG A 291 -18.07 11.42 -34.35
C ARG A 291 -17.99 11.56 -35.88
N LEU A 292 -16.79 11.79 -36.41
CA LEU A 292 -16.57 11.89 -37.86
C LEU A 292 -16.82 10.55 -38.57
N MET A 293 -16.36 9.44 -38.00
CA MET A 293 -16.64 8.11 -38.54
C MET A 293 -18.13 7.77 -38.47
N ASN A 294 -18.78 8.05 -37.33
CA ASN A 294 -20.22 7.84 -37.17
C ASN A 294 -21.02 8.64 -38.21
N ARG A 295 -20.62 9.90 -38.49
CA ARG A 295 -21.21 10.69 -39.56
C ARG A 295 -21.07 10.03 -40.93
N LEU A 296 -19.90 9.51 -41.31
CA LEU A 296 -19.77 8.83 -42.61
C LEU A 296 -20.65 7.57 -42.69
N HIS A 297 -20.81 6.87 -41.57
CA HIS A 297 -21.66 5.69 -41.47
C HIS A 297 -23.15 6.02 -41.67
N GLU A 298 -23.66 7.07 -41.01
CA GLU A 298 -25.05 7.54 -41.16
C GLU A 298 -25.43 7.85 -42.62
N TYR A 299 -24.46 8.24 -43.45
CA TYR A 299 -24.65 8.54 -44.87
C TYR A 299 -24.20 7.40 -45.81
N GLY A 300 -23.95 6.20 -45.28
CA GLY A 300 -23.62 5.02 -46.07
C GLY A 300 -22.26 5.07 -46.77
N ARG A 301 -21.33 5.91 -46.29
CA ARG A 301 -19.96 6.06 -46.85
C ARG A 301 -18.86 5.48 -45.94
N PHE A 302 -19.22 4.65 -44.96
CA PHE A 302 -18.27 4.04 -44.04
C PHE A 302 -18.56 2.57 -43.82
N GLY A 303 -17.84 1.71 -44.55
CA GLY A 303 -17.84 0.26 -44.39
C GLY A 303 -16.52 -0.27 -43.84
N TYR A 304 -16.34 -1.59 -43.91
CA TYR A 304 -15.15 -2.26 -43.38
C TYR A 304 -13.85 -1.80 -44.07
N THR A 305 -13.88 -1.55 -45.38
CA THR A 305 -12.70 -1.08 -46.13
C THR A 305 -12.27 0.30 -45.68
N GLU A 306 -13.23 1.21 -45.50
CA GLU A 306 -13.02 2.57 -45.00
C GLU A 306 -12.53 2.55 -43.56
N PHE A 307 -13.06 1.65 -42.72
CA PHE A 307 -12.55 1.41 -41.38
C PHE A 307 -11.08 0.98 -41.38
N CYS A 308 -10.70 0.00 -42.22
CA CYS A 308 -9.31 -0.42 -42.34
C CYS A 308 -8.38 0.73 -42.76
N GLN A 309 -8.82 1.57 -43.70
CA GLN A 309 -8.08 2.76 -44.12
C GLN A 309 -7.97 3.80 -42.99
N ALA A 310 -9.06 4.03 -42.26
CA ALA A 310 -9.10 4.94 -41.11
C ALA A 310 -8.18 4.45 -39.97
N VAL A 311 -8.07 3.14 -39.75
CA VAL A 311 -7.15 2.54 -38.78
C VAL A 311 -5.69 2.62 -39.25
N GLN A 312 -5.42 2.40 -40.54
CA GLN A 312 -4.07 2.62 -41.09
C GLN A 312 -3.65 4.07 -40.95
N HIS A 313 -4.60 4.99 -41.16
CA HIS A 313 -4.42 6.42 -40.97
C HIS A 313 -4.19 6.75 -39.48
N LEU A 314 -5.09 6.35 -38.58
CA LEU A 314 -5.02 6.63 -37.14
C LEU A 314 -5.13 5.35 -36.27
N PRO A 315 -4.04 4.56 -36.12
CA PRO A 315 -4.10 3.26 -35.43
C PRO A 315 -4.45 3.32 -33.95
N HIS A 316 -4.24 4.47 -33.31
CA HIS A 316 -4.47 4.65 -31.88
C HIS A 316 -5.95 4.62 -31.50
N ILE A 317 -6.86 4.83 -32.44
CA ILE A 317 -8.30 4.77 -32.18
C ILE A 317 -8.75 3.38 -31.73
N LEU A 318 -7.98 2.34 -32.08
CA LEU A 318 -8.24 0.96 -31.70
C LEU A 318 -8.19 0.73 -30.18
N ASN A 319 -7.44 1.53 -29.42
CA ASN A 319 -7.36 1.37 -27.97
C ASN A 319 -8.77 1.50 -27.34
N ASP A 320 -9.54 2.51 -27.76
CA ASP A 320 -10.84 2.86 -27.17
C ASP A 320 -12.01 2.25 -27.95
N ALA A 321 -11.83 1.97 -29.25
CA ALA A 321 -12.88 1.47 -30.15
C ALA A 321 -13.16 -0.05 -30.00
N CYS A 322 -12.28 -0.79 -29.32
CA CYS A 322 -12.40 -2.24 -29.20
C CYS A 322 -12.97 -2.69 -27.85
N GLU A 323 -13.19 -1.76 -26.92
CA GLU A 323 -13.66 -2.06 -25.58
C GLU A 323 -15.10 -1.58 -25.38
N LEU A 324 -16.05 -2.52 -25.41
CA LEU A 324 -17.37 -2.35 -24.79
C LEU A 324 -17.26 -2.99 -23.40
N THR A 325 -16.83 -2.26 -22.36
CA THR A 325 -16.49 -2.94 -21.10
C THR A 325 -17.72 -3.51 -20.39
N ALA A 326 -17.54 -4.71 -19.82
CA ALA A 326 -18.52 -5.41 -18.96
C ALA A 326 -18.69 -4.75 -17.57
N ASP A 327 -17.83 -3.79 -17.22
CA ASP A 327 -17.80 -3.12 -15.91
C ASP A 327 -18.62 -1.80 -15.86
N GLY A 328 -19.37 -1.50 -16.93
CA GLY A 328 -20.30 -0.36 -16.97
C GLY A 328 -19.67 1.00 -17.33
N VAL A 329 -18.37 1.06 -17.66
CA VAL A 329 -17.70 2.29 -18.10
C VAL A 329 -17.64 2.32 -19.63
N ILE A 330 -18.41 3.23 -20.24
CA ILE A 330 -18.39 3.49 -21.69
C ILE A 330 -17.09 4.24 -22.02
N THR A 331 -16.30 3.74 -22.99
CA THR A 331 -15.08 4.44 -23.44
C THR A 331 -15.44 5.79 -24.06
N THR A 332 -14.47 6.71 -24.08
CA THR A 332 -14.60 8.02 -24.77
C THR A 332 -14.99 7.87 -26.24
N PHE A 333 -14.59 6.78 -26.91
CA PHE A 333 -15.02 6.48 -28.27
C PHE A 333 -16.52 6.17 -28.31
N HIS A 334 -16.97 5.18 -27.54
CA HIS A 334 -18.36 4.71 -27.60
C HIS A 334 -19.36 5.72 -27.01
N ALA A 335 -18.93 6.58 -26.09
CA ALA A 335 -19.76 7.66 -25.54
C ALA A 335 -20.11 8.76 -26.58
N GLN A 336 -19.40 8.81 -27.70
CA GLN A 336 -19.53 9.85 -28.72
C GLN A 336 -20.27 9.41 -29.99
N VAL A 337 -20.68 8.15 -30.10
CA VAL A 337 -21.26 7.58 -31.31
C VAL A 337 -22.59 6.88 -31.01
N SER A 338 -23.36 6.55 -32.05
CA SER A 338 -24.61 5.80 -31.89
C SER A 338 -24.35 4.36 -31.42
N ASP A 339 -25.33 3.77 -30.71
CA ASP A 339 -25.27 2.37 -30.27
C ASP A 339 -25.14 1.39 -31.45
N GLU A 340 -25.80 1.70 -32.57
CA GLU A 340 -25.71 0.92 -33.81
C GLU A 340 -24.28 0.94 -34.35
N PHE A 341 -23.69 2.12 -34.50
CA PHE A 341 -22.32 2.25 -34.99
C PHE A 341 -21.29 1.65 -34.04
N SER A 342 -21.50 1.78 -32.73
CA SER A 342 -20.66 1.15 -31.70
C SER A 342 -20.56 -0.36 -31.90
N ARG A 343 -21.69 -1.05 -32.13
CA ARG A 343 -21.71 -2.51 -32.40
C ARG A 343 -20.96 -2.86 -33.69
N VAL A 344 -21.20 -2.10 -34.77
CA VAL A 344 -20.52 -2.30 -36.06
C VAL A 344 -19.00 -2.15 -35.92
N ILE A 345 -18.53 -1.15 -35.16
CA ILE A 345 -17.10 -0.93 -34.95
C ILE A 345 -16.48 -2.09 -34.17
N VAL A 346 -17.13 -2.62 -33.13
CA VAL A 346 -16.60 -3.77 -32.40
C VAL A 346 -16.50 -5.01 -33.30
N GLU A 347 -17.49 -5.26 -34.16
CA GLU A 347 -17.42 -6.34 -35.15
C GLU A 347 -16.26 -6.13 -36.15
N TYR A 348 -16.05 -4.90 -36.61
CA TYR A 348 -14.95 -4.56 -37.51
C TYR A 348 -13.58 -4.72 -36.84
N CYS A 349 -13.47 -4.35 -35.57
CA CYS A 349 -12.28 -4.57 -34.76
C CYS A 349 -11.96 -6.06 -34.64
N ASP A 350 -12.92 -6.91 -34.24
CA ASP A 350 -12.70 -8.37 -34.14
C ASP A 350 -12.25 -8.96 -35.49
N LYS A 351 -12.92 -8.57 -36.57
CA LYS A 351 -12.57 -9.00 -37.93
C LYS A 351 -11.14 -8.57 -38.31
N LEU A 352 -10.78 -7.31 -38.06
CA LEU A 352 -9.45 -6.76 -38.36
C LEU A 352 -8.37 -7.47 -37.55
N VAL A 353 -8.59 -7.72 -36.25
CA VAL A 353 -7.65 -8.47 -35.40
C VAL A 353 -7.44 -9.87 -35.93
N ARG A 354 -8.52 -10.55 -36.34
CA ARG A 354 -8.46 -11.91 -36.90
C ARG A 354 -7.66 -11.97 -38.20
N GLU A 355 -7.94 -11.07 -39.14
CA GLU A 355 -7.23 -10.98 -40.42
C GLU A 355 -5.75 -10.63 -40.22
N THR A 356 -5.46 -9.70 -39.30
CA THR A 356 -4.10 -9.26 -38.98
C THR A 356 -3.30 -10.36 -38.27
N ALA A 357 -3.90 -11.09 -37.34
CA ALA A 357 -3.24 -12.17 -36.64
C ALA A 357 -2.84 -13.32 -37.58
N GLN A 358 -3.70 -13.66 -38.55
CA GLN A 358 -3.42 -14.69 -39.56
C GLN A 358 -2.36 -14.25 -40.58
N ASN A 359 -2.34 -12.96 -40.94
CA ASN A 359 -1.45 -12.39 -41.95
C ASN A 359 -0.47 -11.38 -41.34
N LEU A 360 0.14 -11.73 -40.20
CA LEU A 360 1.05 -10.83 -39.49
C LEU A 360 2.28 -10.51 -40.37
N SER A 361 2.64 -9.24 -40.42
CA SER A 361 3.72 -8.70 -41.26
C SER A 361 4.37 -7.48 -40.63
N LYS A 362 5.43 -6.96 -41.26
CA LYS A 362 6.09 -5.74 -40.80
C LYS A 362 5.23 -4.50 -41.00
N GLU A 363 4.27 -4.59 -41.92
CA GLU A 363 3.39 -3.52 -42.35
C GLU A 363 2.13 -3.41 -41.49
N ASN A 364 1.77 -4.43 -40.70
CA ASN A 364 0.50 -4.44 -39.94
C ASN A 364 0.62 -4.82 -38.45
N TYR A 365 1.81 -5.21 -37.95
CA TYR A 365 1.98 -5.66 -36.56
C TYR A 365 1.43 -4.66 -35.53
N TYR A 366 1.51 -3.36 -35.82
CA TYR A 366 1.16 -2.30 -34.88
C TYR A 366 -0.31 -2.38 -34.45
N ILE A 367 -1.20 -2.88 -35.32
CA ILE A 367 -2.62 -3.08 -35.02
C ILE A 367 -2.76 -3.98 -33.79
N LEU A 368 -2.10 -5.13 -33.80
CA LEU A 368 -2.15 -6.09 -32.69
C LEU A 368 -1.40 -5.62 -31.45
N THR A 369 -0.67 -4.51 -31.49
CA THR A 369 -0.01 -3.94 -30.30
C THR A 369 -0.83 -2.86 -29.59
N ARG A 370 -1.98 -2.48 -30.19
CA ARG A 370 -2.85 -1.37 -29.80
C ARG A 370 -4.28 -1.81 -29.52
N ILE A 371 -4.49 -3.11 -29.38
CA ILE A 371 -5.82 -3.68 -29.24
C ILE A 371 -5.82 -4.65 -28.08
N LYS A 372 -6.89 -4.62 -27.29
CA LYS A 372 -7.15 -5.68 -26.33
C LYS A 372 -7.74 -6.86 -27.08
N ILE A 373 -7.15 -8.03 -26.90
CA ILE A 373 -7.47 -9.22 -27.68
C ILE A 373 -8.24 -10.18 -26.76
N GLN A 374 -9.38 -10.66 -27.24
CA GLN A 374 -10.26 -11.57 -26.52
C GLN A 374 -10.54 -12.82 -27.34
N GLY A 375 -10.48 -13.99 -26.72
CA GLY A 375 -10.85 -15.26 -27.33
C GLY A 375 -9.71 -16.26 -27.50
N SER A 376 -10.08 -17.53 -27.43
CA SER A 376 -9.17 -18.68 -27.39
C SER A 376 -8.42 -18.94 -28.69
N HIS A 377 -8.93 -18.54 -29.86
CA HIS A 377 -8.27 -18.75 -31.15
C HIS A 377 -6.99 -17.91 -31.30
N TYR A 378 -6.87 -16.80 -30.59
CA TYR A 378 -5.66 -15.97 -30.62
C TYR A 378 -4.46 -16.63 -29.94
N LEU A 379 -4.69 -17.56 -29.03
CA LEU A 379 -3.63 -18.41 -28.51
C LEU A 379 -3.00 -19.26 -29.62
N LEU A 380 -3.81 -19.90 -30.46
CA LEU A 380 -3.31 -20.68 -31.61
C LEU A 380 -2.50 -19.82 -32.55
N GLU A 381 -3.00 -18.61 -32.82
CA GLU A 381 -2.35 -17.70 -33.74
C GLU A 381 -1.03 -17.16 -33.16
N SER A 382 -0.97 -16.89 -31.85
CA SER A 382 0.28 -16.54 -31.18
C SER A 382 1.36 -17.62 -31.37
N VAL A 383 1.00 -18.91 -31.25
CA VAL A 383 1.92 -20.05 -31.40
C VAL A 383 2.36 -20.22 -32.86
N ARG A 384 1.44 -20.05 -33.81
CA ARG A 384 1.75 -20.09 -35.26
C ARG A 384 2.70 -18.99 -35.66
N GLN A 385 2.38 -17.74 -35.32
CA GLN A 385 3.20 -16.59 -35.68
C GLN A 385 4.56 -16.63 -35.00
N HIS A 386 4.63 -17.06 -33.73
CA HIS A 386 5.90 -17.36 -33.08
C HIS A 386 6.77 -18.34 -33.88
N SER A 387 6.15 -19.41 -34.41
CA SER A 387 6.84 -20.41 -35.23
C SER A 387 7.26 -19.88 -36.59
N ILE A 388 6.39 -19.15 -37.29
CA ILE A 388 6.62 -18.61 -38.63
C ILE A 388 7.83 -17.66 -38.61
N PHE A 389 7.86 -16.77 -37.62
CA PHE A 389 8.93 -15.78 -37.47
C PHE A 389 10.13 -16.27 -36.67
N GLN A 390 10.13 -17.52 -36.18
CA GLN A 390 11.23 -18.15 -35.45
C GLN A 390 11.75 -17.28 -34.27
N LEU A 391 10.83 -16.72 -33.49
CA LEU A 391 11.15 -15.68 -32.49
C LEU A 391 12.02 -16.17 -31.32
N GLY A 392 12.07 -17.48 -31.08
CA GLY A 392 12.89 -18.07 -30.03
C GLY A 392 12.43 -17.69 -28.61
N LYS A 393 13.37 -17.42 -27.71
CA LYS A 393 13.04 -17.10 -26.31
C LYS A 393 12.38 -15.73 -26.21
N LEU A 394 11.19 -15.71 -25.63
CA LEU A 394 10.40 -14.49 -25.42
C LEU A 394 10.72 -13.85 -24.07
N VAL A 395 10.55 -12.53 -23.97
CA VAL A 395 10.70 -11.77 -22.72
C VAL A 395 9.36 -11.14 -22.35
N TYR A 396 8.98 -11.30 -21.09
CA TYR A 396 7.72 -10.82 -20.53
C TYR A 396 7.66 -9.27 -20.53
N PRO A 397 6.53 -8.66 -20.95
CA PRO A 397 6.39 -7.21 -20.96
C PRO A 397 6.15 -6.67 -19.54
N HIS A 398 7.08 -5.87 -19.01
CA HIS A 398 6.90 -5.19 -17.71
C HIS A 398 6.17 -3.85 -17.90
N ALA A 399 5.05 -3.66 -17.20
CA ALA A 399 4.18 -2.48 -17.35
C ALA A 399 4.87 -1.12 -17.03
N ASN A 400 5.85 -1.06 -16.12
CA ASN A 400 6.32 0.23 -15.56
C ASN A 400 7.83 0.54 -15.56
N LYS A 401 8.72 -0.39 -15.93
CA LYS A 401 10.18 -0.19 -15.69
C LYS A 401 11.01 0.45 -16.82
N TYR A 402 10.49 0.56 -18.04
CA TYR A 402 11.30 0.97 -19.19
C TYR A 402 10.88 2.27 -19.87
N TYR A 403 9.80 2.87 -19.40
CA TYR A 403 9.29 4.10 -19.99
C TYR A 403 10.19 5.32 -19.70
N ARG A 404 11.12 5.32 -18.74
CA ARG A 404 11.91 6.54 -18.42
C ARG A 404 13.34 6.61 -18.97
N GLN A 405 13.88 5.57 -19.61
CA GLN A 405 15.32 5.56 -19.93
C GLN A 405 15.58 5.19 -21.40
N ASN A 406 15.91 6.21 -22.20
CA ASN A 406 16.52 6.16 -23.54
C ASN A 406 15.59 5.85 -24.75
N PRO A 407 14.99 6.88 -25.39
CA PRO A 407 14.33 6.76 -26.69
C PRO A 407 15.28 6.31 -27.82
N ASN A 408 16.57 6.63 -27.70
CA ASN A 408 17.59 6.35 -28.72
C ASN A 408 18.12 4.90 -28.72
N LYS A 409 17.49 3.99 -27.95
CA LYS A 409 17.75 2.54 -27.95
C LYS A 409 16.47 1.73 -28.18
N ILE A 410 15.68 2.06 -29.20
CA ILE A 410 14.64 1.13 -29.68
C ILE A 410 15.31 -0.08 -30.34
N LYS A 411 15.59 -1.10 -29.51
CA LYS A 411 15.85 -2.49 -29.89
C LYS A 411 14.91 -3.44 -29.11
N TRP A 412 13.76 -2.97 -28.63
CA TRP A 412 12.93 -3.70 -27.68
C TRP A 412 11.75 -4.42 -28.35
N GLN A 413 12.11 -5.53 -28.99
CA GLN A 413 11.24 -6.53 -29.59
C GLN A 413 10.74 -6.07 -30.95
N ASP A 414 11.05 -6.82 -32.01
CA ASP A 414 10.47 -6.57 -33.33
C ASP A 414 8.96 -6.33 -33.14
N GLY A 415 8.37 -5.39 -33.87
CA GLY A 415 6.95 -5.11 -33.78
C GLY A 415 6.09 -6.38 -33.86
N ILE A 416 6.57 -7.34 -34.64
CA ILE A 416 6.06 -8.71 -34.76
C ILE A 416 6.11 -9.46 -33.42
N THR A 417 7.24 -9.44 -32.71
CA THR A 417 7.36 -10.07 -31.39
C THR A 417 6.36 -9.46 -30.41
N ARG A 418 6.20 -8.13 -30.39
CA ARG A 418 5.23 -7.47 -29.51
C ARG A 418 3.79 -7.88 -29.85
N ALA A 419 3.46 -7.99 -31.13
CA ALA A 419 2.15 -8.47 -31.58
C ALA A 419 1.89 -9.92 -31.11
N VAL A 420 2.88 -10.80 -31.23
CA VAL A 420 2.81 -12.18 -30.73
C VAL A 420 2.63 -12.25 -29.22
N LEU A 421 3.35 -11.41 -28.46
CA LEU A 421 3.18 -11.32 -27.01
C LEU A 421 1.76 -10.88 -26.64
N ASN A 422 1.19 -9.90 -27.35
CA ASN A 422 -0.16 -9.43 -27.07
C ASN A 422 -1.22 -10.48 -27.42
N LEU A 423 -1.07 -11.20 -28.54
CA LEU A 423 -1.92 -12.35 -28.89
C LEU A 423 -1.88 -13.43 -27.80
N ALA A 424 -0.69 -13.71 -27.24
CA ALA A 424 -0.52 -14.69 -26.18
C ALA A 424 -1.20 -14.28 -24.86
N GLN A 425 -1.33 -12.97 -24.62
CA GLN A 425 -1.94 -12.38 -23.44
C GLN A 425 -3.43 -12.11 -23.59
N ALA A 426 -4.06 -12.59 -24.66
CA ALA A 426 -5.49 -12.48 -24.87
C ALA A 426 -6.29 -12.94 -23.63
N THR A 427 -7.41 -12.29 -23.34
CA THR A 427 -8.35 -12.70 -22.29
C THR A 427 -9.40 -13.66 -22.86
N ASP A 428 -10.17 -14.33 -22.00
CA ASP A 428 -11.23 -15.27 -22.40
C ASP A 428 -10.72 -16.42 -23.30
N THR A 429 -9.51 -16.89 -23.01
CA THR A 429 -8.80 -17.88 -23.82
C THR A 429 -9.09 -19.33 -23.43
N GLU A 430 -9.69 -19.56 -22.28
CA GLU A 430 -10.12 -20.89 -21.84
C GLU A 430 -11.58 -21.12 -22.27
N PRO A 431 -11.87 -22.08 -23.19
CA PRO A 431 -13.24 -22.33 -23.62
C PRO A 431 -14.10 -22.92 -22.50
N GLU A 432 -15.31 -22.39 -22.31
CA GLU A 432 -16.27 -22.91 -21.32
C GLU A 432 -16.77 -24.32 -21.67
N SER A 433 -16.93 -24.58 -22.96
CA SER A 433 -17.39 -25.87 -23.49
C SER A 433 -16.27 -26.93 -23.43
N PRO A 434 -16.50 -28.08 -22.76
CA PRO A 434 -15.52 -29.16 -22.73
C PRO A 434 -15.13 -29.69 -24.11
N THR A 435 -16.05 -29.63 -25.08
CA THR A 435 -15.82 -30.06 -26.47
C THR A 435 -14.88 -29.09 -27.19
N ASP A 436 -15.09 -27.78 -27.00
CA ASP A 436 -14.26 -26.74 -27.61
C ASP A 436 -12.87 -26.70 -26.98
N ARG A 437 -12.79 -26.90 -25.66
CA ARG A 437 -11.51 -27.07 -24.96
C ARG A 437 -10.70 -28.26 -25.50
N LYS A 438 -11.34 -29.43 -25.69
CA LYS A 438 -10.68 -30.59 -26.30
C LYS A 438 -10.20 -30.31 -27.71
N THR A 439 -10.99 -29.57 -28.49
CA THR A 439 -10.65 -29.20 -29.87
C THR A 439 -9.45 -28.26 -29.91
N LEU A 440 -9.43 -27.24 -29.04
CA LEU A 440 -8.32 -26.29 -28.90
C LEU A 440 -7.02 -26.99 -28.51
N VAL A 441 -7.07 -27.88 -27.51
CA VAL A 441 -5.90 -28.68 -27.09
C VAL A 441 -5.37 -29.53 -28.24
N ALA A 442 -6.25 -30.22 -28.97
CA ALA A 442 -5.85 -31.03 -30.12
C ALA A 442 -5.24 -30.20 -31.26
N GLN A 443 -5.67 -28.95 -31.44
CA GLN A 443 -5.09 -28.02 -32.40
C GLN A 443 -3.72 -27.51 -31.94
N LEU A 444 -3.54 -27.18 -30.65
CA LEU A 444 -2.26 -26.78 -30.08
C LEU A 444 -1.22 -27.90 -30.17
N GLN A 445 -1.61 -29.15 -29.93
CA GLN A 445 -0.74 -30.32 -30.03
C GLN A 445 -0.17 -30.57 -31.44
N ARG A 446 -0.81 -30.00 -32.48
CA ARG A 446 -0.31 -30.07 -33.87
C ARG A 446 0.73 -28.98 -34.18
N LEU A 447 0.88 -27.99 -33.31
CA LEU A 447 1.84 -26.90 -33.48
C LEU A 447 3.20 -27.25 -32.84
N PRO A 448 4.29 -26.54 -33.21
CA PRO A 448 5.62 -26.88 -32.71
C PRO A 448 5.74 -26.78 -31.18
N PHE A 449 6.18 -27.87 -30.57
CA PHE A 449 6.38 -28.00 -29.13
C PHE A 449 7.23 -26.86 -28.53
N THR A 450 8.30 -26.45 -29.21
CA THR A 450 9.18 -25.35 -28.78
C THR A 450 8.44 -24.01 -28.67
N SER A 451 7.50 -23.74 -29.58
CA SER A 451 6.71 -22.50 -29.56
C SER A 451 5.76 -22.46 -28.37
N LEU A 452 5.09 -23.58 -28.08
CA LEU A 452 4.22 -23.73 -26.91
C LEU A 452 5.00 -23.46 -25.61
N LYS A 453 6.23 -24.00 -25.50
CA LYS A 453 7.10 -23.81 -24.32
C LYS A 453 7.49 -22.36 -24.09
N TYR A 454 7.92 -21.63 -25.12
CA TYR A 454 8.34 -20.23 -24.94
C TYR A 454 7.18 -19.28 -24.69
N LEU A 455 5.96 -19.63 -25.12
CA LEU A 455 4.76 -18.84 -24.85
C LEU A 455 4.15 -19.11 -23.47
N LEU A 456 4.41 -20.27 -22.86
CA LEU A 456 3.89 -20.63 -21.54
C LEU A 456 4.10 -19.57 -20.43
N PRO A 457 5.30 -19.00 -20.21
CA PRO A 457 5.48 -17.94 -19.20
C PRO A 457 4.81 -16.61 -19.56
N ILE A 458 4.48 -16.40 -20.85
CA ILE A 458 3.87 -15.16 -21.35
C ILE A 458 2.34 -15.22 -21.28
N ALA A 459 1.75 -16.35 -21.66
CA ALA A 459 0.32 -16.53 -21.88
C ALA A 459 -0.45 -16.78 -20.58
N GLN A 460 -0.44 -15.81 -19.64
CA GLN A 460 -0.96 -15.97 -18.27
C GLN A 460 -2.43 -16.40 -18.16
N ASN A 461 -3.25 -16.11 -19.17
CA ASN A 461 -4.66 -16.50 -19.22
C ASN A 461 -4.87 -17.92 -19.77
N SER A 462 -3.85 -18.48 -20.43
CA SER A 462 -3.92 -19.73 -21.18
C SER A 462 -2.96 -20.81 -20.68
N GLN A 463 -2.29 -20.60 -19.55
CA GLN A 463 -1.28 -21.51 -19.01
C GLN A 463 -1.82 -22.93 -18.79
N ASN A 464 -3.07 -23.05 -18.35
CA ASN A 464 -3.71 -24.35 -18.13
C ASN A 464 -3.84 -25.14 -19.44
N VAL A 465 -4.42 -24.54 -20.49
CA VAL A 465 -4.54 -25.18 -21.81
C VAL A 465 -3.17 -25.53 -22.39
N LEU A 466 -2.18 -24.65 -22.25
CA LEU A 466 -0.82 -24.89 -22.74
C LEU A 466 -0.13 -26.05 -22.00
N CYS A 467 -0.28 -26.15 -20.67
CA CYS A 467 0.23 -27.27 -19.90
C CYS A 467 -0.38 -28.60 -20.38
N VAL A 468 -1.70 -28.66 -20.57
CA VAL A 468 -2.35 -29.87 -21.11
C VAL A 468 -1.87 -30.19 -22.52
N ALA A 469 -1.71 -29.18 -23.39
CA ALA A 469 -1.21 -29.37 -24.76
C ALA A 469 0.25 -29.85 -24.79
N LEU A 470 1.06 -29.45 -23.81
CA LEU A 470 2.45 -29.91 -23.62
C LEU A 470 2.55 -31.29 -22.94
N GLY A 471 1.46 -31.81 -22.38
CA GLY A 471 1.47 -33.02 -21.55
C GLY A 471 2.10 -32.79 -20.17
N TRP A 472 1.98 -31.58 -19.63
CA TRP A 472 2.57 -31.12 -18.36
C TRP A 472 1.50 -30.88 -17.29
N ASP A 473 0.49 -31.73 -17.22
CA ASP A 473 -0.63 -31.62 -16.26
C ASP A 473 -0.16 -31.57 -14.80
N GLU A 474 0.90 -32.33 -14.47
CA GLU A 474 1.51 -32.37 -13.13
C GLU A 474 2.12 -31.03 -12.69
N ALA A 475 2.40 -30.13 -13.64
CA ALA A 475 2.99 -28.83 -13.38
C ALA A 475 1.97 -27.68 -13.25
N LEU A 476 0.68 -27.94 -13.44
CA LEU A 476 -0.38 -26.93 -13.25
C LEU A 476 -0.32 -26.23 -11.88
N PRO A 477 -0.06 -26.93 -10.75
CA PRO A 477 0.10 -26.25 -9.46
C PRO A 477 1.25 -25.24 -9.46
N LEU A 478 2.34 -25.53 -10.18
CA LEU A 478 3.51 -24.66 -10.27
C LEU A 478 3.23 -23.42 -11.12
N THR A 479 2.59 -23.56 -12.28
CA THR A 479 2.24 -22.39 -13.11
C THR A 479 1.25 -21.48 -12.41
N ASN A 480 0.26 -22.05 -11.70
CA ASN A 480 -0.73 -21.30 -10.95
C ASN A 480 -0.12 -20.49 -9.81
N ILE A 481 0.75 -21.08 -9.00
CA ILE A 481 1.38 -20.34 -7.90
C ILE A 481 2.34 -19.25 -8.43
N LEU A 482 3.04 -19.48 -9.53
CA LEU A 482 3.87 -18.45 -10.17
C LEU A 482 3.03 -17.29 -10.71
N LYS A 483 1.81 -17.55 -11.21
CA LYS A 483 0.85 -16.51 -11.59
C LYS A 483 0.42 -15.67 -10.38
N ILE A 484 0.06 -16.31 -9.27
CA ILE A 484 -0.32 -15.63 -8.02
C ILE A 484 0.84 -14.75 -7.50
N ILE A 485 2.06 -15.28 -7.46
CA ILE A 485 3.25 -14.50 -7.07
C ILE A 485 3.41 -13.26 -7.97
N LYS A 486 3.20 -13.41 -9.28
CA LYS A 486 3.32 -12.27 -10.21
C LYS A 486 2.25 -11.21 -9.99
N GLN A 487 1.03 -11.61 -9.63
CA GLN A 487 -0.06 -10.70 -9.31
C GLN A 487 0.23 -9.95 -8.01
N ASN A 488 0.62 -10.67 -6.95
CA ASN A 488 0.94 -10.06 -5.64
C ASN A 488 2.15 -9.11 -5.69
N THR A 489 3.10 -9.36 -6.60
CA THR A 489 4.30 -8.50 -6.80
C THR A 489 4.10 -7.40 -7.84
N ALA A 490 2.93 -7.30 -8.49
CA ALA A 490 2.67 -6.25 -9.48
C ALA A 490 2.42 -4.88 -8.83
N ASP A 491 1.81 -4.88 -7.65
CA ASP A 491 1.30 -3.67 -6.97
C ASP A 491 2.16 -3.25 -5.75
N THR A 492 3.14 -4.06 -5.38
CA THR A 492 3.96 -3.86 -4.19
C THR A 492 5.40 -3.47 -4.55
N PHE A 493 5.93 -2.43 -3.89
CA PHE A 493 7.35 -2.06 -4.00
C PHE A 493 8.27 -3.04 -3.23
N GLU A 494 7.70 -3.95 -2.44
CA GLU A 494 8.40 -4.91 -1.59
C GLU A 494 8.33 -6.32 -2.15
N VAL A 495 9.50 -6.97 -2.21
CA VAL A 495 9.65 -8.34 -2.69
C VAL A 495 9.64 -9.28 -1.48
N GLU A 496 8.44 -9.69 -1.05
CA GLU A 496 8.26 -10.65 0.02
C GLU A 496 7.28 -11.77 -0.39
N LEU A 497 7.59 -13.01 -0.01
CA LEU A 497 6.74 -14.18 -0.24
C LEU A 497 6.10 -14.56 1.11
N ASP A 498 4.79 -14.52 1.21
CA ASP A 498 4.11 -14.96 2.44
C ASP A 498 4.29 -16.49 2.68
N LEU A 499 4.05 -16.94 3.90
CA LEU A 499 4.24 -18.34 4.28
C LEU A 499 3.32 -19.31 3.52
N LYS A 500 2.09 -18.91 3.17
CA LYS A 500 1.14 -19.74 2.41
C LYS A 500 1.67 -19.97 0.98
N THR A 501 2.16 -18.90 0.36
CA THR A 501 2.79 -18.91 -0.97
C THR A 501 4.05 -19.78 -0.98
N VAL A 502 4.91 -19.67 0.03
CA VAL A 502 6.12 -20.52 0.15
C VAL A 502 5.77 -21.99 0.26
N ALA A 503 4.79 -22.36 1.10
CA ALA A 503 4.34 -23.74 1.25
C ALA A 503 3.75 -24.30 -0.05
N ALA A 504 2.87 -23.53 -0.70
CA ALA A 504 2.25 -23.89 -1.97
C ALA A 504 3.30 -24.10 -3.07
N LEU A 505 4.27 -23.19 -3.17
CA LEU A 505 5.35 -23.27 -4.15
C LEU A 505 6.26 -24.48 -3.91
N ARG A 506 6.62 -24.78 -2.65
CA ARG A 506 7.38 -25.98 -2.30
C ARG A 506 6.64 -27.25 -2.69
N SER A 507 5.34 -27.34 -2.36
CA SER A 507 4.49 -28.47 -2.75
C SER A 507 4.40 -28.61 -4.28
N ALA A 508 4.27 -27.48 -4.99
CA ALA A 508 4.20 -27.47 -6.43
C ALA A 508 5.51 -27.94 -7.10
N PHE A 509 6.68 -27.55 -6.58
CA PHE A 509 7.97 -28.07 -7.07
C PHE A 509 8.10 -29.57 -6.85
N VAL A 510 7.68 -30.09 -5.69
CA VAL A 510 7.69 -31.54 -5.42
C VAL A 510 6.78 -32.28 -6.39
N LYS A 511 5.56 -31.78 -6.63
CA LYS A 511 4.61 -32.39 -7.58
C LYS A 511 5.11 -32.36 -9.03
N ALA A 512 5.79 -31.29 -9.43
CA ALA A 512 6.30 -31.14 -10.80
C ALA A 512 7.56 -32.00 -11.08
N GLY A 513 8.22 -32.55 -10.05
CA GLY A 513 9.41 -33.39 -10.22
C GLY A 513 10.49 -32.74 -11.10
N ASP A 514 11.01 -33.50 -12.06
CA ASP A 514 12.05 -33.04 -13.00
C ASP A 514 11.59 -31.87 -13.89
N LEU A 515 10.29 -31.79 -14.21
CA LEU A 515 9.72 -30.69 -15.00
C LEU A 515 9.79 -29.35 -14.26
N GLY A 516 9.82 -29.35 -12.93
CA GLY A 516 9.84 -28.13 -12.13
C GLY A 516 11.02 -27.20 -12.47
N ARG A 517 12.20 -27.76 -12.71
CA ARG A 517 13.40 -26.99 -13.07
C ARG A 517 13.35 -26.47 -14.50
N GLU A 518 12.81 -27.27 -15.42
CA GLU A 518 12.62 -26.87 -16.81
C GLU A 518 11.64 -25.70 -16.90
N ILE A 519 10.49 -25.80 -16.23
CA ILE A 519 9.46 -24.75 -16.17
C ILE A 519 10.02 -23.49 -15.52
N TRP A 520 10.71 -23.61 -14.39
CA TRP A 520 11.36 -22.45 -13.77
C TRP A 520 12.33 -21.73 -14.71
N THR A 521 13.13 -22.50 -15.47
CA THR A 521 14.07 -21.93 -16.44
C THR A 521 13.35 -21.08 -17.48
N LEU A 522 12.17 -21.51 -17.95
CA LEU A 522 11.35 -20.72 -18.88
C LEU A 522 10.92 -19.38 -18.27
N TRP A 523 10.45 -19.34 -17.02
CA TRP A 523 10.07 -18.10 -16.34
C TRP A 523 11.26 -17.17 -16.09
N ARG A 524 12.40 -17.74 -15.70
CA ARG A 524 13.66 -17.01 -15.44
C ARG A 524 14.19 -16.37 -16.72
N GLU A 525 14.21 -17.11 -17.82
CA GLU A 525 14.65 -16.61 -19.13
C GLU A 525 13.67 -15.59 -19.72
N ALA A 526 12.37 -15.80 -19.51
CA ALA A 526 11.34 -14.84 -19.86
C ALA A 526 11.36 -13.58 -18.98
N LYS A 527 12.17 -13.55 -17.91
CA LYS A 527 12.28 -12.43 -16.97
C LYS A 527 10.94 -12.00 -16.40
N VAL A 528 10.08 -12.98 -16.06
CA VAL A 528 8.75 -12.68 -15.50
C VAL A 528 8.86 -11.94 -14.15
N PHE A 529 9.87 -12.28 -13.36
CA PHE A 529 10.11 -11.74 -12.03
C PHE A 529 11.38 -10.88 -11.95
N ASP A 530 11.43 -9.99 -10.96
CA ASP A 530 12.65 -9.25 -10.64
C ASP A 530 13.72 -10.14 -9.97
N LYS A 531 14.95 -9.61 -9.85
CA LYS A 531 16.10 -10.38 -9.36
C LYS A 531 15.92 -10.92 -7.94
N ASN A 532 15.23 -10.20 -7.05
CA ASN A 532 15.08 -10.63 -5.66
C ASN A 532 14.04 -11.76 -5.57
N THR A 533 12.94 -11.67 -6.33
CA THR A 533 11.91 -12.72 -6.37
C THR A 533 12.50 -14.01 -6.95
N VAL A 534 13.29 -13.91 -8.04
CA VAL A 534 14.04 -15.04 -8.60
C VAL A 534 14.93 -15.69 -7.53
N PHE A 535 15.66 -14.88 -6.75
CA PHE A 535 16.57 -15.36 -5.72
C PHE A 535 15.86 -16.15 -4.61
N LEU A 536 14.66 -15.71 -4.18
CA LEU A 536 13.88 -16.41 -3.15
C LEU A 536 13.24 -17.71 -3.68
N ILE A 537 12.71 -17.70 -4.91
CA ILE A 537 12.13 -18.90 -5.53
C ILE A 537 13.20 -19.99 -5.72
N GLU A 538 14.39 -19.62 -6.19
CA GLU A 538 15.52 -20.54 -6.33
C GLU A 538 15.99 -21.09 -4.97
N ALA A 539 15.85 -20.30 -3.89
CA ALA A 539 16.17 -20.74 -2.53
C ALA A 539 15.21 -21.83 -2.04
N ILE A 540 13.91 -21.69 -2.32
CA ILE A 540 12.89 -22.70 -1.96
C ILE A 540 13.20 -24.06 -2.59
N ALA A 541 13.62 -24.04 -3.86
CA ALA A 541 14.03 -25.23 -4.60
C ALA A 541 15.45 -25.73 -4.24
N GLY A 542 16.26 -24.93 -3.53
CA GLY A 542 17.63 -25.24 -3.15
C GLY A 542 18.70 -25.04 -4.24
N TRP A 543 18.36 -24.43 -5.37
CA TRP A 543 19.26 -24.34 -6.54
C TRP A 543 20.38 -23.29 -6.39
N ASN A 544 20.25 -22.35 -5.46
CA ASN A 544 21.21 -21.26 -5.24
C ASN A 544 21.87 -21.29 -3.84
N ARG A 545 21.91 -22.46 -3.16
CA ARG A 545 22.53 -22.63 -1.83
C ARG A 545 23.90 -21.98 -1.72
N THR A 546 24.81 -22.31 -2.63
CA THR A 546 26.19 -21.78 -2.62
C THR A 546 26.24 -20.25 -2.78
N GLU A 547 25.35 -19.67 -3.59
CA GLU A 547 25.28 -18.21 -3.77
C GLU A 547 24.76 -17.50 -2.51
N ILE A 548 23.79 -18.12 -1.82
CA ILE A 548 23.27 -17.65 -0.53
C ILE A 548 24.39 -17.66 0.51
N GLU A 549 25.04 -18.80 0.70
CA GLU A 549 26.13 -18.98 1.69
C GLU A 549 27.28 -17.98 1.46
N GLN A 550 27.69 -17.73 0.22
CA GLN A 550 28.71 -16.73 -0.11
C GLN A 550 28.24 -15.28 0.08
N SER A 551 26.93 -15.04 0.11
CA SER A 551 26.32 -13.73 0.32
C SER A 551 26.05 -13.40 1.79
N LEU A 552 25.98 -14.41 2.67
CA LEU A 552 25.76 -14.24 4.11
C LEU A 552 26.86 -13.39 4.79
N PRO A 553 28.17 -13.60 4.55
CA PRO A 553 29.23 -12.75 5.14
C PRO A 553 29.14 -11.28 4.69
N LYS A 554 28.54 -11.01 3.52
CA LYS A 554 28.32 -9.66 2.99
C LYS A 554 27.12 -8.97 3.64
N ARG A 555 26.42 -9.64 4.56
CA ARG A 555 25.24 -9.17 5.29
C ARG A 555 24.12 -8.63 4.39
N LYS A 556 23.90 -9.27 3.24
CA LYS A 556 22.76 -8.95 2.37
C LYS A 556 21.47 -9.46 3.03
N GLN A 557 20.52 -8.57 3.27
CA GLN A 557 19.24 -8.90 3.93
C GLN A 557 18.47 -10.01 3.21
N PHE A 558 18.39 -9.95 1.87
CA PHE A 558 17.76 -11.01 1.07
C PHE A 558 18.47 -12.37 1.18
N ALA A 559 19.79 -12.40 1.41
CA ALA A 559 20.50 -13.66 1.64
C ALA A 559 20.16 -14.27 3.01
N ALA A 560 20.00 -13.44 4.04
CA ALA A 560 19.54 -13.89 5.36
C ALA A 560 18.12 -14.48 5.28
N LYS A 561 17.20 -13.80 4.58
CA LYS A 561 15.84 -14.29 4.30
C LYS A 561 15.88 -15.65 3.57
N ALA A 562 16.63 -15.73 2.46
CA ALA A 562 16.75 -16.93 1.64
C ALA A 562 17.37 -18.13 2.40
N TYR A 563 18.24 -17.88 3.36
CA TYR A 563 18.85 -18.93 4.19
C TYR A 563 17.82 -19.71 5.01
N GLY A 564 16.73 -19.07 5.43
CA GLY A 564 15.59 -19.73 6.07
C GLY A 564 14.76 -20.60 5.11
N LEU A 565 14.79 -20.32 3.80
CA LEU A 565 13.99 -21.02 2.78
C LEU A 565 14.63 -22.29 2.24
N LEU A 566 15.96 -22.40 2.35
CA LEU A 566 16.73 -23.51 1.79
C LEU A 566 16.25 -24.86 2.35
N PRO A 567 16.08 -25.91 1.52
CA PRO A 567 15.81 -27.28 1.98
C PRO A 567 16.86 -27.75 3.02
N LEU A 568 16.48 -28.67 3.91
CA LEU A 568 17.39 -29.25 4.89
C LEU A 568 18.09 -30.49 4.32
N GLU A 569 19.39 -30.59 4.47
CA GLU A 569 20.24 -31.72 4.07
C GLU A 569 20.74 -32.52 5.28
N GLN A 570 20.98 -31.87 6.43
CA GLN A 570 21.51 -32.52 7.64
C GLN A 570 20.46 -32.60 8.77
N GLY A 571 19.18 -32.48 8.40
CA GLY A 571 18.06 -32.58 9.33
C GLY A 571 18.15 -31.57 10.46
N GLN A 572 17.94 -32.04 11.69
CA GLN A 572 17.76 -31.21 12.87
C GLN A 572 19.03 -30.50 13.37
N GLU A 573 20.22 -30.98 13.01
CA GLU A 573 21.49 -30.32 13.36
C GLU A 573 21.70 -29.05 12.53
N GLU A 574 21.39 -29.09 11.24
CA GLU A 574 21.43 -27.92 10.36
C GLU A 574 20.40 -26.87 10.80
N VAL A 575 19.21 -27.28 11.27
CA VAL A 575 18.22 -26.33 11.81
C VAL A 575 18.83 -25.52 12.97
N LEU A 576 19.55 -26.19 13.88
CA LEU A 576 20.23 -25.52 14.99
C LEU A 576 21.34 -24.60 14.51
N GLU A 577 22.16 -25.04 13.55
CA GLU A 577 23.22 -24.22 12.95
C GLU A 577 22.65 -22.93 12.35
N ARG A 578 21.60 -23.05 11.53
CA ARG A 578 20.97 -21.89 10.88
C ARG A 578 20.34 -20.94 11.89
N TYR A 579 19.66 -21.47 12.91
CA TYR A 579 19.11 -20.68 14.00
C TYR A 579 20.22 -19.89 14.72
N LEU A 580 21.31 -20.56 15.13
CA LEU A 580 22.42 -19.91 15.82
C LEU A 580 23.09 -18.84 14.95
N PHE A 581 23.24 -19.09 13.66
CA PHE A 581 23.74 -18.10 12.70
C PHE A 581 22.83 -16.87 12.65
N LEU A 582 21.51 -17.04 12.52
CA LEU A 582 20.54 -15.94 12.45
C LEU A 582 20.52 -15.12 13.76
N GLN A 583 20.61 -15.77 14.91
CA GLN A 583 20.71 -15.09 16.22
C GLN A 583 22.00 -14.29 16.35
N GLN A 584 23.13 -14.86 15.92
CA GLN A 584 24.41 -14.16 15.90
C GLN A 584 24.38 -12.97 14.93
N PHE A 585 23.77 -13.15 13.75
CA PHE A 585 23.56 -12.09 12.77
C PHE A 585 22.82 -10.92 13.38
N LEU A 586 21.71 -11.16 14.09
CA LEU A 586 20.93 -10.14 14.78
C LEU A 586 21.70 -9.45 15.91
N LYS A 587 22.45 -10.21 16.71
CA LYS A 587 23.28 -9.68 17.81
C LYS A 587 24.33 -8.69 17.32
N GLU A 588 24.95 -8.98 16.19
CA GLU A 588 25.96 -8.11 15.57
C GLU A 588 25.36 -6.87 14.91
N SER A 589 24.06 -6.88 14.61
CA SER A 589 23.34 -5.76 14.00
C SER A 589 23.44 -4.47 14.85
N LYS A 590 23.54 -4.62 16.19
CA LYS A 590 23.70 -3.52 17.15
C LYS A 590 24.89 -2.59 16.89
N LYS A 591 25.85 -3.01 16.05
CA LYS A 591 27.02 -2.21 15.64
C LYS A 591 26.68 -1.17 14.55
N PHE A 592 25.48 -1.21 13.95
CA PHE A 592 25.06 -0.33 12.85
C PHE A 592 24.04 0.72 13.30
N GLY A 593 23.65 1.65 12.41
CA GLY A 593 22.60 2.65 12.67
C GLY A 593 21.19 2.04 12.80
N ALA A 594 20.27 2.79 13.39
CA ALA A 594 18.91 2.33 13.73
C ALA A 594 18.12 1.77 12.53
N GLU A 595 18.23 2.41 11.37
CA GLU A 595 17.58 1.96 10.12
C GLU A 595 18.09 0.58 9.68
N LYS A 596 19.41 0.38 9.66
CA LYS A 596 20.01 -0.91 9.30
C LYS A 596 19.67 -2.00 10.32
N GLN A 597 19.59 -1.64 11.61
CA GLN A 597 19.15 -2.56 12.66
C GLN A 597 17.73 -3.05 12.43
N ALA A 598 16.78 -2.14 12.15
CA ALA A 598 15.39 -2.48 11.88
C ALA A 598 15.26 -3.39 10.65
N ASN A 599 16.00 -3.10 9.58
CA ASN A 599 15.93 -3.89 8.35
C ASN A 599 16.55 -5.29 8.53
N GLU A 600 17.68 -5.41 9.22
CA GLU A 600 18.28 -6.72 9.53
C GLU A 600 17.42 -7.53 10.51
N GLN A 601 16.76 -6.88 11.47
CA GLN A 601 15.81 -7.51 12.38
C GLN A 601 14.61 -8.10 11.62
N THR A 602 14.01 -7.32 10.72
CA THR A 602 12.89 -7.76 9.87
C THR A 602 13.30 -8.95 9.00
N ALA A 603 14.49 -8.90 8.40
CA ALA A 603 15.03 -10.00 7.59
C ALA A 603 15.23 -11.29 8.40
N VAL A 604 15.74 -11.19 9.64
CA VAL A 604 15.93 -12.36 10.52
C VAL A 604 14.59 -12.93 10.99
N GLN A 605 13.62 -12.09 11.37
CA GLN A 605 12.29 -12.56 11.76
C GLN A 605 11.63 -13.37 10.65
N GLN A 606 11.71 -12.88 9.42
CA GLN A 606 11.18 -13.61 8.26
C GLN A 606 11.97 -14.90 7.97
N ALA A 607 13.30 -14.86 8.06
CA ALA A 607 14.14 -16.04 7.92
C ALA A 607 13.81 -17.14 8.95
N LEU A 608 13.51 -16.77 10.20
CA LEU A 608 13.12 -17.71 11.24
C LEU A 608 11.72 -18.29 11.00
N ALA A 609 10.79 -17.50 10.49
CA ALA A 609 9.47 -17.99 10.07
C ALA A 609 9.58 -19.00 8.92
N TYR A 610 10.42 -18.72 7.91
CA TYR A 610 10.71 -19.66 6.84
C TYR A 610 11.40 -20.93 7.35
N LEU A 611 12.41 -20.79 8.21
CA LEU A 611 13.12 -21.93 8.79
C LEU A 611 12.19 -22.81 9.61
N ALA A 612 11.25 -22.22 10.35
CA ALA A 612 10.26 -22.96 11.13
C ALA A 612 9.38 -23.81 10.21
N GLN A 613 8.84 -23.21 9.15
CA GLN A 613 8.05 -23.92 8.15
C GLN A 613 8.85 -25.04 7.47
N VAL A 614 10.10 -24.76 7.08
CA VAL A 614 11.00 -25.74 6.46
C VAL A 614 11.32 -26.91 7.40
N ALA A 615 11.50 -26.62 8.68
CA ALA A 615 11.82 -27.62 9.70
C ALA A 615 10.60 -28.31 10.31
N GLY A 616 9.39 -27.96 9.88
CA GLY A 616 8.13 -28.56 10.33
C GLY A 616 7.64 -28.08 11.70
N TYR A 617 8.10 -26.91 12.17
CA TYR A 617 7.57 -26.27 13.37
C TYR A 617 6.36 -25.40 12.99
N PRO A 618 5.35 -25.27 13.88
CA PRO A 618 4.14 -24.50 13.60
C PRO A 618 4.43 -23.01 13.36
N ASN A 619 5.42 -22.46 14.05
CA ASN A 619 5.82 -21.07 13.93
C ASN A 619 7.29 -20.85 14.36
N ALA A 620 7.80 -19.64 14.12
CA ALA A 620 9.16 -19.25 14.48
C ALA A 620 9.43 -19.44 15.99
N GLN A 621 8.46 -19.13 16.86
CA GLN A 621 8.66 -19.20 18.32
C GLN A 621 8.87 -20.65 18.78
N SER A 622 8.08 -21.60 18.28
CA SER A 622 8.27 -23.03 18.55
C SER A 622 9.63 -23.54 18.05
N LEU A 623 10.08 -23.08 16.87
CA LEU A 623 11.44 -23.35 16.39
C LEU A 623 12.48 -22.81 17.37
N GLU A 624 12.43 -21.51 17.70
CA GLU A 624 13.44 -20.87 18.57
C GLU A 624 13.55 -21.61 19.91
N LEU A 625 12.42 -21.96 20.50
CA LEU A 625 12.35 -22.71 21.73
C LEU A 625 13.02 -24.08 21.62
N MET A 626 12.69 -24.85 20.58
CA MET A 626 13.26 -26.18 20.38
C MET A 626 14.76 -26.11 20.13
N MET A 627 15.22 -25.06 19.45
CA MET A 627 16.64 -24.82 19.24
C MET A 627 17.35 -24.40 20.54
N GLU A 628 16.73 -23.56 21.37
CA GLU A 628 17.26 -23.21 22.68
C GLU A 628 17.30 -24.41 23.64
N ALA A 629 16.25 -25.22 23.65
CA ALA A 629 16.21 -26.47 24.41
C ALA A 629 17.39 -27.37 24.04
N ARG A 630 17.61 -27.59 22.74
CA ARG A 630 18.72 -28.42 22.24
C ARG A 630 20.09 -27.80 22.47
N PHE A 631 20.23 -26.49 22.29
CA PHE A 631 21.49 -25.79 22.55
C PHE A 631 21.89 -25.88 24.04
N ASN A 632 20.91 -25.81 24.95
CA ASN A 632 21.13 -25.66 26.38
C ASN A 632 20.98 -26.93 27.21
N GLN A 633 20.64 -28.08 26.62
CA GLN A 633 20.67 -29.40 27.29
C GLN A 633 22.03 -29.71 27.99
N LYS A 634 23.10 -28.96 27.67
CA LYS A 634 24.45 -29.15 28.22
C LYS A 634 24.73 -28.47 29.58
N ILE A 635 23.88 -27.57 30.09
CA ILE A 635 24.09 -26.89 31.39
C ILE A 635 22.96 -27.23 32.36
N ALA A 636 23.13 -28.28 33.14
CA ALA A 636 22.23 -28.63 34.24
C ALA A 636 22.66 -27.89 35.51
N PRO A 637 21.88 -26.94 36.06
CA PRO A 637 22.27 -26.15 37.24
C PRO A 637 22.66 -27.02 38.44
N GLU A 638 21.96 -28.14 38.64
CA GLU A 638 22.26 -29.12 39.69
C GLU A 638 23.63 -29.81 39.53
N THR A 639 24.24 -29.78 38.35
CA THR A 639 25.58 -30.36 38.10
C THR A 639 26.71 -29.34 38.23
N CYS A 640 26.38 -28.03 38.30
CA CYS A 640 27.35 -26.96 38.38
C CYS A 640 27.93 -26.80 39.80
N HIS A 641 29.15 -27.33 40.00
CA HIS A 641 29.89 -27.26 41.26
C HIS A 641 31.26 -26.60 41.05
N TRP A 642 31.60 -25.63 41.90
CA TRP A 642 32.94 -25.01 41.90
C TRP A 642 33.50 -24.95 43.32
N SER A 643 34.83 -25.03 43.45
CA SER A 643 35.53 -24.89 44.72
C SER A 643 36.55 -23.74 44.64
N ILE A 644 36.50 -22.81 45.59
CA ILE A 644 37.46 -21.70 45.72
C ILE A 644 37.97 -21.69 47.17
N GLY A 645 39.14 -22.29 47.41
CA GLY A 645 39.69 -22.47 48.76
C GLY A 645 38.77 -23.33 49.63
N GLU A 646 38.37 -22.82 50.80
CA GLU A 646 37.41 -23.50 51.70
C GLU A 646 35.93 -23.34 51.30
N TYR A 647 35.65 -22.64 50.19
CA TYR A 647 34.28 -22.34 49.77
C TYR A 647 33.81 -23.29 48.66
N GLN A 648 32.64 -23.89 48.85
CA GLN A 648 31.94 -24.69 47.85
C GLN A 648 30.78 -23.87 47.26
N LEU A 649 30.69 -23.80 45.94
CA LEU A 649 29.69 -23.02 45.22
C LEU A 649 28.84 -23.94 44.35
N THR A 650 27.52 -23.78 44.46
CA THR A 650 26.54 -24.55 43.68
C THR A 650 25.46 -23.62 43.12
N LEU A 651 24.86 -24.00 41.99
CA LEU A 651 23.64 -23.35 41.50
C LEU A 651 22.42 -24.11 41.99
N ALA A 652 21.36 -23.36 42.30
CA ALA A 652 20.05 -23.92 42.57
C ALA A 652 18.99 -23.16 41.77
N LEU A 653 18.07 -23.90 41.16
CA LEU A 653 16.84 -23.36 40.62
C LEU A 653 15.80 -23.29 41.74
N SER A 654 15.06 -22.19 41.79
CA SER A 654 13.95 -22.02 42.73
C SER A 654 12.97 -21.01 42.17
N GLN A 655 11.74 -21.43 41.93
CA GLN A 655 10.63 -20.53 41.58
C GLN A 655 10.95 -19.63 40.37
N ALA A 656 11.48 -20.24 39.30
CA ALA A 656 11.90 -19.58 38.06
C ALA A 656 13.05 -18.56 38.23
N ASP A 657 13.93 -18.73 39.23
CA ASP A 657 15.17 -17.95 39.39
C ASP A 657 16.38 -18.86 39.65
N VAL A 658 17.57 -18.37 39.28
CA VAL A 658 18.86 -19.04 39.50
C VAL A 658 19.58 -18.37 40.67
N GLN A 659 19.86 -19.16 41.70
CA GLN A 659 20.56 -18.72 42.90
C GLN A 659 21.93 -19.37 43.02
N LEU A 660 22.96 -18.55 43.31
CA LEU A 660 24.28 -19.03 43.69
C LEU A 660 24.31 -19.29 45.20
N ARG A 661 24.48 -20.55 45.59
CA ARG A 661 24.63 -20.97 46.99
C ARG A 661 26.11 -21.15 47.30
N VAL A 662 26.58 -20.52 48.38
CA VAL A 662 27.99 -20.57 48.81
C VAL A 662 28.07 -21.17 50.19
N TYR A 663 28.81 -22.26 50.31
CA TYR A 663 29.03 -22.99 51.56
C TYR A 663 30.48 -22.82 52.02
N ARG A 664 30.69 -22.85 53.34
CA ARG A 664 32.01 -23.03 53.97
C ARG A 664 31.89 -24.20 54.94
N GLY A 665 32.45 -25.36 54.59
CA GLY A 665 32.02 -26.63 55.20
C GLY A 665 30.52 -26.86 54.97
N ASP A 666 29.79 -27.22 56.02
CA ASP A 666 28.33 -27.47 55.94
C ASP A 666 27.46 -26.20 56.07
N ARG A 667 28.07 -25.02 56.26
CA ARG A 667 27.33 -23.78 56.53
C ARG A 667 27.09 -22.95 55.26
N LEU A 668 25.82 -22.73 54.91
CA LEU A 668 25.39 -21.79 53.87
C LEU A 668 25.63 -20.32 54.30
N LEU A 669 26.27 -19.54 53.45
CA LEU A 669 26.59 -18.13 53.69
C LEU A 669 25.51 -17.20 53.12
N LYS A 670 25.21 -16.10 53.83
CA LYS A 670 24.23 -15.08 53.40
C LYS A 670 24.68 -14.22 52.22
N SER A 671 25.98 -14.17 51.95
CA SER A 671 26.55 -13.34 50.87
C SER A 671 27.82 -13.97 50.34
N VAL A 672 28.08 -13.80 49.04
CA VAL A 672 29.32 -14.23 48.40
C VAL A 672 30.52 -13.49 49.03
N PRO A 673 31.49 -14.21 49.65
CA PRO A 673 32.68 -13.60 50.26
C PRO A 673 33.56 -12.84 49.27
N THR A 674 34.30 -11.83 49.74
CA THR A 674 35.20 -11.02 48.90
C THR A 674 36.27 -11.85 48.21
N VAL A 675 36.84 -12.84 48.91
CA VAL A 675 37.86 -13.78 48.36
C VAL A 675 37.32 -14.54 47.14
N VAL A 676 36.06 -14.98 47.20
CA VAL A 676 35.39 -15.62 46.07
C VAL A 676 35.17 -14.62 44.94
N ARG A 677 34.72 -13.40 45.23
CA ARG A 677 34.42 -12.38 44.20
C ARG A 677 35.65 -11.95 43.39
N GLN A 678 36.84 -12.01 43.99
CA GLN A 678 38.10 -11.61 43.36
C GLN A 678 38.77 -12.76 42.57
N ASN A 679 38.26 -14.00 42.69
CA ASN A 679 38.80 -15.14 41.97
C ASN A 679 38.34 -15.16 40.50
N GLN A 680 39.21 -15.59 39.58
CA GLN A 680 38.90 -15.67 38.16
C GLN A 680 37.72 -16.61 37.85
N ILE A 681 37.58 -17.73 38.58
CA ILE A 681 36.46 -18.69 38.46
C ILE A 681 35.11 -18.00 38.69
N TYR A 682 35.05 -16.97 39.54
CA TYR A 682 33.80 -16.24 39.79
C TYR A 682 33.27 -15.50 38.56
N THR A 683 34.15 -15.14 37.61
CA THR A 683 33.73 -14.54 36.33
C THR A 683 33.01 -15.56 35.45
N GLU A 684 33.50 -16.80 35.41
CA GLU A 684 32.87 -17.92 34.73
C GLU A 684 31.51 -18.28 35.36
N ILE A 685 31.44 -18.31 36.70
CA ILE A 685 30.18 -18.52 37.43
C ILE A 685 29.16 -17.44 37.07
N LYS A 686 29.57 -16.17 37.03
CA LYS A 686 28.69 -15.07 36.62
C LYS A 686 28.20 -15.21 35.18
N ALA A 687 29.09 -15.60 34.25
CA ALA A 687 28.71 -15.84 32.86
C ALA A 687 27.67 -16.96 32.75
N THR A 688 27.86 -18.05 33.49
CA THR A 688 26.94 -19.19 33.55
C THR A 688 25.58 -18.76 34.12
N ILE A 689 25.56 -18.03 35.24
CA ILE A 689 24.31 -17.49 35.83
C ILE A 689 23.59 -16.57 34.84
N GLN A 690 24.32 -15.71 34.13
CA GLN A 690 23.72 -14.81 33.14
C GLN A 690 23.11 -15.59 31.96
N GLN A 691 23.78 -16.65 31.49
CA GLN A 691 23.26 -17.51 30.44
C GLN A 691 21.95 -18.20 30.88
N LEU A 692 21.91 -18.77 32.09
CA LEU A 692 20.71 -19.41 32.64
C LEU A 692 19.56 -18.40 32.85
N ARG A 693 19.84 -17.17 33.30
CA ARG A 693 18.82 -16.10 33.42
C ARG A 693 18.25 -15.69 32.07
N ASN A 694 19.08 -15.63 31.04
CA ASN A 694 18.61 -15.36 29.68
C ASN A 694 17.73 -16.51 29.16
N GLN A 695 18.02 -17.76 29.52
CA GLN A 695 17.15 -18.91 29.20
C GLN A 695 15.80 -18.82 29.95
N ILE A 696 15.81 -18.55 31.25
CA ILE A 696 14.59 -18.34 32.05
C ILE A 696 13.71 -17.27 31.42
N THR A 697 14.30 -16.13 31.03
CA THR A 697 13.56 -15.03 30.41
C THR A 697 12.88 -15.49 29.13
N ARG A 698 13.56 -16.28 28.30
CA ARG A 698 13.04 -16.80 27.04
C ARG A 698 11.93 -17.84 27.24
N PHE A 699 12.13 -18.83 28.11
CA PHE A 699 11.08 -19.79 28.47
C PHE A 699 9.85 -19.11 29.07
N ARG A 700 10.05 -18.04 29.86
CA ARG A 700 8.95 -17.28 30.46
C ARG A 700 8.08 -16.63 29.39
N CYS A 701 8.71 -15.85 28.50
CA CYS A 701 7.99 -15.21 27.41
C CYS A 701 7.28 -16.26 26.53
N HIS A 702 7.93 -17.40 26.30
CA HIS A 702 7.37 -18.46 25.48
C HIS A 702 6.14 -19.13 26.09
N PHE A 703 6.19 -19.54 27.36
CA PHE A 703 5.03 -20.14 28.03
C PHE A 703 3.90 -19.13 28.24
N GLU A 704 4.22 -17.84 28.40
CA GLU A 704 3.21 -16.79 28.42
C GLU A 704 2.51 -16.66 27.05
N GLU A 705 3.29 -16.70 25.96
CA GLU A 705 2.75 -16.64 24.60
C GLU A 705 1.86 -17.84 24.28
N ILE A 706 2.28 -19.08 24.62
CA ILE A 706 1.46 -20.29 24.42
C ILE A 706 0.08 -20.13 25.10
N MET A 707 0.06 -19.61 26.33
CA MET A 707 -1.20 -19.34 27.03
C MET A 707 -2.00 -18.24 26.34
N ALA A 708 -1.35 -17.15 25.91
CA ALA A 708 -1.99 -15.99 25.31
C ALA A 708 -2.56 -16.27 23.90
N THR A 709 -1.96 -17.18 23.14
CA THR A 709 -2.45 -17.59 21.82
C THR A 709 -3.43 -18.76 21.89
N GLY A 710 -3.56 -19.42 23.04
CA GLY A 710 -4.34 -20.64 23.19
C GLY A 710 -3.72 -21.83 22.44
N GLN A 711 -2.41 -21.80 22.18
CA GLN A 711 -1.72 -22.86 21.46
C GLN A 711 -1.78 -24.18 22.26
N LYS A 712 -2.03 -25.28 21.54
CA LYS A 712 -2.03 -26.63 22.10
C LYS A 712 -0.60 -27.13 22.29
N LEU A 713 -0.35 -27.76 23.43
CA LEU A 713 0.88 -28.50 23.71
C LEU A 713 0.61 -30.01 23.56
N SER A 714 1.44 -30.64 22.74
CA SER A 714 1.45 -32.10 22.57
C SER A 714 2.09 -32.80 23.78
N TYR A 715 1.82 -34.10 23.91
CA TYR A 715 2.46 -34.93 24.93
C TYR A 715 3.98 -34.98 24.73
N GLU A 716 4.45 -35.06 23.48
CA GLU A 716 5.86 -35.08 23.12
C GLU A 716 6.57 -33.79 23.56
N GLU A 717 5.98 -32.62 23.29
CA GLU A 717 6.55 -31.34 23.71
C GLU A 717 6.64 -31.23 25.24
N LEU A 718 5.58 -31.58 25.97
CA LEU A 718 5.57 -31.58 27.43
C LEU A 718 6.59 -32.56 28.02
N SER A 719 6.76 -33.74 27.39
CA SER A 719 7.81 -34.68 27.74
C SER A 719 9.21 -34.07 27.55
N ILE A 720 9.46 -33.39 26.44
CA ILE A 720 10.74 -32.70 26.19
C ILE A 720 10.97 -31.60 27.23
N PHE A 721 9.97 -30.74 27.50
CA PHE A 721 10.11 -29.67 28.49
C PHE A 721 10.33 -30.20 29.90
N SER A 722 9.72 -31.33 30.25
CA SER A 722 9.91 -31.98 31.56
C SER A 722 11.36 -32.44 31.79
N GLN A 723 12.14 -32.64 30.73
CA GLN A 723 13.56 -33.04 30.80
C GLN A 723 14.52 -31.85 30.91
N ILE A 724 14.05 -30.63 30.67
CA ILE A 724 14.86 -29.41 30.72
C ILE A 724 14.69 -28.78 32.11
N PRO A 725 15.73 -28.70 32.96
CA PRO A 725 15.57 -28.28 34.37
C PRO A 725 14.85 -26.94 34.56
N ILE A 726 15.20 -25.93 33.75
CA ILE A 726 14.57 -24.60 33.81
C ILE A 726 13.10 -24.66 33.37
N ALA A 727 12.81 -25.31 32.24
CA ALA A 727 11.45 -25.40 31.72
C ALA A 727 10.55 -26.20 32.67
N ARG A 728 11.07 -27.30 33.21
CA ARG A 728 10.43 -28.13 34.24
C ARG A 728 10.06 -27.33 35.49
N ASP A 729 11.01 -26.57 36.05
CA ASP A 729 10.76 -25.75 37.24
C ASP A 729 9.60 -24.77 37.02
N MET A 730 9.57 -24.13 35.85
CA MET A 730 8.52 -23.17 35.48
C MET A 730 7.18 -23.84 35.21
N LEU A 731 7.14 -24.96 34.49
CA LEU A 731 5.91 -25.68 34.19
C LEU A 731 5.23 -26.20 35.47
N ASN A 732 5.99 -26.66 36.46
CA ASN A 732 5.46 -27.12 37.75
C ASN A 732 4.70 -26.02 38.54
N GLN A 733 4.89 -24.74 38.18
CA GLN A 733 4.22 -23.59 38.79
C GLN A 733 2.97 -23.12 38.01
N LEU A 734 2.72 -23.73 36.84
CA LEU A 734 1.62 -23.36 35.95
C LEU A 734 0.45 -24.31 36.10
N VAL A 735 -0.75 -23.75 36.00
CA VAL A 735 -1.99 -24.52 35.89
C VAL A 735 -2.16 -24.89 34.42
N LEU A 736 -2.30 -26.18 34.13
CA LEU A 736 -2.62 -26.68 32.80
C LEU A 736 -4.09 -27.07 32.72
N LEU A 737 -4.64 -26.99 31.52
CA LEU A 737 -5.97 -27.45 31.16
C LEU A 737 -5.82 -28.71 30.30
N THR A 738 -6.48 -29.78 30.73
CA THR A 738 -6.72 -31.00 29.95
C THR A 738 -8.20 -31.09 29.59
N GLU A 739 -8.60 -32.02 28.73
CA GLU A 739 -10.03 -32.27 28.44
C GLU A 739 -10.83 -32.58 29.72
N GLN A 740 -10.21 -33.25 30.69
CA GLN A 740 -10.89 -33.75 31.89
C GLN A 740 -10.84 -32.77 33.08
N SER A 741 -9.77 -32.00 33.24
CA SER A 741 -9.56 -31.16 34.43
C SER A 741 -8.52 -30.05 34.22
N CYS A 742 -8.58 -29.05 35.08
CA CYS A 742 -7.47 -28.13 35.33
C CYS A 742 -6.61 -28.66 36.48
N GLY A 743 -5.30 -28.38 36.45
CA GLY A 743 -4.40 -28.77 37.55
C GLY A 743 -2.98 -28.23 37.42
N LEU A 744 -2.24 -28.20 38.53
CA LEU A 744 -0.80 -27.91 38.52
C LEU A 744 -0.05 -29.04 37.81
N PHE A 745 0.88 -28.71 36.92
CA PHE A 745 1.67 -29.73 36.24
C PHE A 745 2.60 -30.47 37.20
N VAL A 746 2.67 -31.79 37.04
CA VAL A 746 3.54 -32.70 37.79
C VAL A 746 4.45 -33.43 36.81
N ALA A 747 5.62 -32.85 36.55
CA ALA A 747 6.57 -33.31 35.54
C ALA A 747 6.94 -34.80 35.65
N ASP A 748 7.19 -35.32 36.85
CA ASP A 748 7.65 -36.71 37.05
C ASP A 748 6.64 -37.77 36.61
N THR A 749 5.37 -37.41 36.58
CA THR A 749 4.28 -38.33 36.21
C THR A 749 3.58 -37.92 34.92
N LEU A 750 4.03 -36.83 34.28
CA LEU A 750 3.35 -36.20 33.14
C LEU A 750 1.83 -36.14 33.37
N ALA A 751 1.44 -35.51 34.49
CA ALA A 751 0.07 -35.39 34.94
C ALA A 751 -0.23 -33.97 35.44
N VAL A 752 -1.50 -33.66 35.65
CA VAL A 752 -1.96 -32.45 36.36
C VAL A 752 -2.57 -32.84 37.71
N GLN A 753 -2.25 -32.09 38.76
CA GLN A 753 -2.86 -32.21 40.08
C GLN A 753 -3.99 -31.19 40.22
N ASN A 754 -5.23 -31.64 40.32
CA ASN A 754 -6.39 -30.75 40.45
C ASN A 754 -6.54 -30.18 41.89
N LEU A 755 -7.55 -29.33 42.11
CA LEU A 755 -7.82 -28.72 43.41
C LEU A 755 -8.17 -29.74 44.52
N ASP A 756 -8.68 -30.91 44.17
CA ASP A 756 -8.94 -32.02 45.12
C ASP A 756 -7.67 -32.82 45.45
N GLY A 757 -6.53 -32.48 44.84
CA GLY A 757 -5.25 -33.17 45.00
C GLY A 757 -5.11 -34.45 44.16
N LYS A 758 -6.08 -34.76 43.28
CA LYS A 758 -6.06 -35.92 42.40
C LYS A 758 -5.11 -35.69 41.21
N LEU A 759 -4.28 -36.69 40.91
CA LEU A 759 -3.43 -36.72 39.72
C LEU A 759 -4.20 -37.23 38.51
N ILE A 760 -4.16 -36.47 37.42
CA ILE A 760 -4.84 -36.75 36.16
C ILE A 760 -3.77 -36.78 35.06
N PRO A 761 -3.50 -37.93 34.44
CA PRO A 761 -2.49 -38.04 33.38
C PRO A 761 -2.73 -37.07 32.22
N LEU A 762 -1.66 -36.56 31.62
CA LEU A 762 -1.74 -35.74 30.43
C LEU A 762 -2.28 -36.53 29.23
N GLN A 763 -2.90 -35.80 28.30
CA GLN A 763 -3.41 -36.29 27.03
C GLN A 763 -2.79 -35.48 25.88
N ASN A 764 -3.06 -35.88 24.63
CA ASN A 764 -2.46 -35.24 23.44
C ASN A 764 -2.88 -33.79 23.22
N GLN A 765 -3.90 -33.28 23.90
CA GLN A 765 -4.35 -31.88 23.79
C GLN A 765 -4.36 -31.21 25.17
N THR A 766 -3.25 -30.58 25.52
CA THR A 766 -3.11 -29.83 26.79
C THR A 766 -2.86 -28.36 26.49
N TYR A 767 -3.39 -27.47 27.33
CA TYR A 767 -3.15 -26.03 27.23
C TYR A 767 -2.50 -25.54 28.53
N ILE A 768 -1.69 -24.49 28.45
CA ILE A 768 -1.45 -23.67 29.63
C ILE A 768 -2.75 -22.90 29.90
N ALA A 769 -3.35 -23.09 31.07
CA ALA A 769 -4.70 -22.58 31.34
C ALA A 769 -4.71 -21.03 31.29
N HIS A 770 -5.52 -20.45 30.43
CA HIS A 770 -5.85 -19.03 30.45
C HIS A 770 -6.91 -18.75 31.54
N PRO A 771 -6.96 -17.56 32.17
CA PRO A 771 -8.02 -17.20 33.12
C PRO A 771 -9.43 -17.44 32.60
N ASP A 772 -9.64 -17.25 31.30
CA ASP A 772 -10.92 -17.53 30.63
C ASP A 772 -11.38 -18.98 30.86
N HIS A 773 -10.48 -19.94 30.69
CA HIS A 773 -10.77 -21.35 30.90
C HIS A 773 -11.18 -21.64 32.35
N LEU A 774 -10.48 -21.01 33.31
CA LEU A 774 -10.76 -21.17 34.74
C LEU A 774 -12.05 -20.45 35.16
N PHE A 775 -12.34 -19.30 34.54
CA PHE A 775 -13.54 -18.51 34.79
C PHE A 775 -14.79 -19.27 34.32
N HIS A 776 -14.78 -19.80 33.09
CA HIS A 776 -15.89 -20.58 32.55
C HIS A 776 -16.14 -21.90 33.32
N LYS A 777 -15.11 -22.45 33.97
CA LYS A 777 -15.25 -23.58 34.90
C LYS A 777 -15.67 -23.18 36.31
N GLY A 778 -15.70 -21.89 36.65
CA GLY A 778 -15.98 -21.40 38.00
C GLY A 778 -14.84 -21.67 39.01
N GLU A 779 -13.64 -22.01 38.53
CA GLU A 779 -12.51 -22.41 39.38
C GLU A 779 -11.46 -21.29 39.56
N LEU A 780 -11.58 -20.16 38.85
CA LEU A 780 -10.56 -19.10 38.85
C LEU A 780 -10.21 -18.60 40.27
N ALA A 781 -11.22 -18.29 41.09
CA ALA A 781 -11.01 -17.82 42.45
C ALA A 781 -10.38 -18.89 43.36
N ALA A 782 -10.74 -20.16 43.17
CA ALA A 782 -10.17 -21.27 43.93
C ALA A 782 -8.69 -21.49 43.58
N TRP A 783 -8.34 -21.41 42.29
CA TRP A 783 -6.95 -21.45 41.86
C TRP A 783 -6.12 -20.26 42.36
N GLN A 784 -6.68 -19.04 42.36
CA GLN A 784 -6.01 -17.88 42.95
C GLN A 784 -5.69 -18.08 44.43
N GLN A 785 -6.65 -18.61 45.20
CA GLN A 785 -6.44 -18.95 46.61
C GLN A 785 -5.39 -20.05 46.77
N GLU A 786 -5.44 -21.10 45.96
CA GLU A 786 -4.52 -22.24 46.07
C GLU A 786 -3.07 -21.85 45.76
N ILE A 787 -2.84 -21.04 44.72
CA ILE A 787 -1.51 -20.51 44.38
C ILE A 787 -0.93 -19.69 45.55
N VAL A 788 -1.74 -18.84 46.18
CA VAL A 788 -1.30 -18.02 47.32
C VAL A 788 -1.05 -18.89 48.55
N ARG A 789 -1.94 -19.84 48.86
CA ARG A 789 -1.85 -20.77 49.99
C ARG A 789 -0.58 -21.63 49.93
N GLN A 790 -0.24 -22.15 48.75
CA GLN A 790 0.98 -22.92 48.53
C GLN A 790 2.26 -22.06 48.43
N ARG A 791 2.14 -20.72 48.46
CA ARG A 791 3.26 -19.79 48.20
C ARG A 791 3.95 -20.03 46.86
N LEU A 792 3.17 -20.42 45.84
CA LEU A 792 3.68 -20.62 44.49
C LEU A 792 3.87 -19.27 43.79
N VAL A 793 4.98 -19.12 43.10
CA VAL A 793 5.28 -17.94 42.27
C VAL A 793 5.18 -18.38 40.83
N GLN A 794 4.17 -17.92 40.11
CA GLN A 794 4.01 -18.25 38.70
C GLN A 794 5.06 -17.49 37.86
N PRO A 795 5.59 -18.10 36.78
CA PRO A 795 6.62 -17.47 35.97
C PRO A 795 6.13 -16.16 35.33
N PHE A 796 4.84 -16.02 35.02
CA PHE A 796 4.19 -14.80 34.56
C PHE A 796 2.82 -14.68 35.25
N LYS A 797 2.13 -13.54 35.10
CA LYS A 797 0.73 -13.41 35.57
C LYS A 797 -0.16 -14.38 34.74
N GLN A 798 -0.48 -15.54 35.32
CA GLN A 798 -1.42 -16.52 34.77
C GLN A 798 -2.79 -16.44 35.47
N VAL A 799 -2.98 -17.00 36.67
CA VAL A 799 -4.32 -17.02 37.33
C VAL A 799 -4.74 -15.63 37.85
N PHE A 800 -3.77 -14.72 37.99
CA PHE A 800 -3.98 -13.31 38.29
C PHE A 800 -3.87 -12.42 37.05
N ARG A 801 -4.03 -12.99 35.85
CA ARG A 801 -4.08 -12.23 34.60
C ARG A 801 -5.48 -11.63 34.42
N LYS A 802 -5.53 -10.33 34.13
CA LYS A 802 -6.76 -9.61 33.73
C LYS A 802 -7.47 -10.35 32.60
N LEU A 803 -8.78 -10.49 32.73
CA LEU A 803 -9.66 -11.18 31.79
C LEU A 803 -10.63 -10.15 31.20
N TYR A 804 -10.65 -10.03 29.87
CA TYR A 804 -11.62 -9.18 29.17
C TYR A 804 -12.64 -10.08 28.47
N LEU A 805 -13.91 -9.92 28.83
CA LEU A 805 -15.04 -10.59 28.19
C LEU A 805 -15.76 -9.60 27.27
N VAL A 806 -16.44 -10.10 26.24
CA VAL A 806 -17.30 -9.29 25.39
C VAL A 806 -18.43 -8.72 26.24
N THR A 807 -18.56 -7.40 26.22
CA THR A 807 -19.55 -6.66 27.00
C THR A 807 -20.87 -6.51 26.23
N PRO A 808 -22.00 -6.22 26.89
CA PRO A 808 -23.26 -5.93 26.21
C PRO A 808 -23.14 -4.80 25.17
N ALA A 809 -22.36 -3.75 25.46
CA ALA A 809 -22.10 -2.66 24.51
C ALA A 809 -21.38 -3.14 23.24
N GLU A 810 -20.48 -4.12 23.36
CA GLU A 810 -19.79 -4.72 22.20
C GLU A 810 -20.66 -5.73 21.45
N GLN A 811 -21.65 -6.34 22.11
CA GLN A 811 -22.68 -7.13 21.44
C GLN A 811 -23.58 -6.21 20.57
N GLU A 812 -23.85 -4.99 21.01
CA GLU A 812 -24.61 -3.98 20.26
C GLU A 812 -23.81 -3.40 19.08
N THR A 813 -22.53 -3.07 19.26
CA THR A 813 -21.67 -2.61 18.15
C THR A 813 -21.31 -3.71 17.17
N TYR A 814 -21.49 -4.97 17.57
CA TYR A 814 -21.36 -6.19 16.76
C TYR A 814 -19.94 -6.51 16.28
N ASN A 815 -19.29 -5.68 15.46
CA ASN A 815 -18.04 -6.03 14.75
C ASN A 815 -16.81 -5.18 15.11
N TYR A 816 -16.91 -4.28 16.09
CA TYR A 816 -15.77 -3.53 16.63
C TYR A 816 -15.98 -3.13 18.10
N SER A 817 -14.89 -2.89 18.82
CA SER A 817 -14.90 -2.39 20.20
C SER A 817 -14.35 -0.97 20.27
N TYR A 818 -15.05 -0.11 21.02
CA TYR A 818 -14.62 1.25 21.37
C TYR A 818 -14.09 1.36 22.82
N ARG A 819 -13.84 0.23 23.51
CA ARG A 819 -13.50 0.24 24.95
C ARG A 819 -12.29 1.12 25.29
N PHE A 820 -11.39 1.31 24.33
CA PHE A 820 -10.16 2.08 24.45
C PHE A 820 -10.08 3.28 23.49
N ALA A 821 -11.21 3.72 22.92
CA ALA A 821 -11.24 4.84 21.99
C ALA A 821 -11.13 6.20 22.71
N GLY A 822 -10.55 7.19 22.02
CA GLY A 822 -10.47 8.58 22.47
C GLY A 822 -9.31 8.91 23.43
N HIS A 823 -8.35 8.01 23.63
CA HIS A 823 -7.17 8.31 24.46
C HIS A 823 -6.07 8.95 23.63
N LYS A 824 -5.52 10.07 24.11
CA LYS A 824 -4.36 10.75 23.55
C LYS A 824 -3.07 10.10 24.05
N LEU A 825 -2.27 9.58 23.13
CA LEU A 825 -1.13 8.70 23.42
C LEU A 825 0.17 9.20 22.77
N GLU A 826 1.29 9.03 23.46
CA GLU A 826 2.62 9.25 22.90
C GLU A 826 2.96 8.18 21.87
N SER A 827 3.02 8.57 20.60
CA SER A 827 3.13 7.66 19.45
C SER A 827 4.35 6.73 19.49
N ARG A 828 5.50 7.24 19.97
CA ARG A 828 6.74 6.46 20.09
C ARG A 828 6.63 5.36 21.14
N VAL A 829 5.87 5.61 22.21
CA VAL A 829 5.61 4.63 23.26
C VAL A 829 4.62 3.59 22.74
N VAL A 830 3.55 4.01 22.05
CA VAL A 830 2.59 3.10 21.40
C VAL A 830 3.30 2.15 20.44
N ALA A 831 4.07 2.69 19.48
CA ALA A 831 4.81 1.91 18.50
C ALA A 831 5.71 0.86 19.16
N ARG A 832 6.46 1.24 20.20
CA ARG A 832 7.34 0.32 20.93
C ARG A 832 6.56 -0.76 21.67
N LEU A 833 5.45 -0.42 22.33
CA LEU A 833 4.63 -1.36 23.09
C LEU A 833 3.95 -2.38 22.17
N LEU A 834 3.37 -1.93 21.06
CA LEU A 834 2.75 -2.79 20.05
C LEU A 834 3.78 -3.74 19.43
N GLN A 835 4.91 -3.24 18.96
CA GLN A 835 6.00 -4.06 18.43
C GLN A 835 6.51 -5.09 19.45
N SER A 836 6.64 -4.70 20.72
CA SER A 836 7.08 -5.62 21.77
C SER A 836 6.13 -6.80 22.02
N ARG A 837 4.91 -6.74 21.46
CA ARG A 837 3.85 -7.75 21.58
C ARG A 837 3.48 -8.42 20.26
N GLY A 838 4.32 -8.29 19.25
CA GLY A 838 4.11 -8.95 17.96
C GLY A 838 3.08 -8.27 17.06
N TRP A 839 2.69 -7.02 17.35
CA TRP A 839 1.92 -6.22 16.40
C TRP A 839 2.85 -5.66 15.31
N GLN A 840 2.39 -5.72 14.07
CA GLN A 840 2.98 -5.05 12.92
C GLN A 840 2.33 -3.66 12.83
N LEU A 841 3.11 -2.62 12.53
CA LEU A 841 2.59 -1.24 12.61
C LEU A 841 1.87 -0.77 11.33
N GLY A 842 1.99 -1.50 10.22
CA GLY A 842 1.55 -1.04 8.90
C GLY A 842 2.39 0.14 8.37
N TYR A 843 2.30 0.39 7.07
CA TYR A 843 2.95 1.52 6.38
C TYR A 843 2.01 2.05 5.29
N GLY A 844 2.02 3.36 5.02
CA GLY A 844 1.17 4.00 4.01
C GLY A 844 0.41 5.19 4.57
N GLU A 845 -0.45 5.83 3.78
CA GLU A 845 -1.17 7.05 4.19
C GLU A 845 -2.01 6.87 5.47
N TYR A 846 -2.49 5.64 5.74
CA TYR A 846 -3.23 5.26 6.93
C TYR A 846 -2.66 3.95 7.51
N PRO A 847 -1.57 4.00 8.30
CA PRO A 847 -0.98 2.79 8.87
C PRO A 847 -1.83 2.34 10.06
N ILE A 848 -2.49 1.20 9.89
CA ILE A 848 -3.26 0.55 10.95
C ILE A 848 -2.41 -0.58 11.51
N PRO A 849 -1.99 -0.52 12.78
CA PRO A 849 -1.34 -1.65 13.41
C PRO A 849 -2.22 -2.89 13.43
N PHE A 850 -1.63 -4.04 13.11
CA PHE A 850 -2.31 -5.31 13.05
C PHE A 850 -1.50 -6.44 13.68
N LYS A 851 -2.19 -7.45 14.20
CA LYS A 851 -1.59 -8.66 14.75
C LYS A 851 -2.26 -9.87 14.15
N VAL A 852 -1.45 -10.74 13.56
CA VAL A 852 -1.91 -11.94 12.84
C VAL A 852 -1.91 -13.13 13.80
N PHE A 853 -2.97 -13.93 13.74
CA PHE A 853 -3.13 -15.21 14.40
C PHE A 853 -3.32 -16.31 13.33
N PRO A 854 -2.22 -16.79 12.71
CA PRO A 854 -2.31 -17.63 11.51
C PRO A 854 -3.06 -18.95 11.71
N GLU A 855 -2.92 -19.56 12.89
CA GLU A 855 -3.58 -20.84 13.23
C GLU A 855 -5.10 -20.73 13.33
N LEU A 856 -5.62 -19.50 13.49
CA LEU A 856 -7.04 -19.19 13.62
C LEU A 856 -7.60 -18.45 12.40
N ASP A 857 -6.78 -18.27 11.36
CA ASP A 857 -7.12 -17.46 10.17
C ASP A 857 -7.66 -16.07 10.53
N LEU A 858 -7.06 -15.43 11.54
CA LEU A 858 -7.60 -14.20 12.16
C LEU A 858 -6.55 -13.10 12.23
N VAL A 859 -6.97 -11.85 11.99
CA VAL A 859 -6.15 -10.65 12.15
C VAL A 859 -6.88 -9.66 13.04
N ALA A 860 -6.21 -9.16 14.07
CA ALA A 860 -6.70 -8.07 14.91
C ALA A 860 -6.10 -6.74 14.44
N TYR A 861 -6.92 -5.69 14.43
CA TYR A 861 -6.54 -4.33 14.05
C TYR A 861 -6.79 -3.37 15.22
N PHE A 862 -5.89 -2.39 15.40
CA PHE A 862 -6.06 -1.32 16.37
C PHE A 862 -5.88 0.03 15.66
N GLU A 863 -6.98 0.74 15.42
CA GLU A 863 -6.99 2.01 14.68
C GLU A 863 -6.64 3.22 15.56
N PHE A 864 -6.10 4.25 14.89
CA PHE A 864 -5.75 5.55 15.47
C PHE A 864 -6.20 6.66 14.52
N GLN A 865 -6.84 7.71 15.03
CA GLN A 865 -7.49 8.75 14.21
C GLN A 865 -6.48 9.66 13.50
N ASP A 866 -5.36 9.97 14.16
CA ASP A 866 -4.39 10.99 13.74
C ASP A 866 -3.04 10.42 13.27
N ALA A 867 -3.02 9.14 12.86
CA ALA A 867 -1.82 8.50 12.33
C ALA A 867 -1.54 8.97 10.88
N SER A 868 -0.29 9.38 10.61
CA SER A 868 0.19 9.72 9.26
C SER A 868 1.01 8.56 8.67
N TYR A 869 1.86 8.77 7.65
CA TYR A 869 2.57 7.74 6.84
C TYR A 869 3.21 6.55 7.61
N TYR A 870 3.54 6.76 8.89
CA TYR A 870 3.89 5.73 9.88
C TYR A 870 3.44 6.18 11.27
N LEU A 871 3.15 5.21 12.16
CA LEU A 871 2.53 5.46 13.47
C LEU A 871 3.27 6.51 14.34
N SER A 872 4.60 6.58 14.25
CA SER A 872 5.43 7.50 15.04
C SER A 872 5.79 8.81 14.32
N ALA A 873 5.08 9.17 13.24
CA ALA A 873 5.32 10.40 12.47
C ALA A 873 4.92 11.65 13.25
N SER A 874 3.80 11.60 13.97
CA SER A 874 3.33 12.62 14.92
C SER A 874 3.83 12.29 16.32
N GLU A 875 4.00 13.28 17.22
CA GLU A 875 4.32 12.98 18.63
C GLU A 875 3.16 12.32 19.38
N GLU A 876 1.93 12.68 19.01
CA GLU A 876 0.69 12.26 19.65
C GLU A 876 -0.24 11.63 18.61
N ILE A 877 -0.96 10.59 19.05
CA ILE A 877 -2.01 9.92 18.27
C ILE A 877 -3.18 9.61 19.20
N THR A 878 -4.39 9.59 18.65
CA THR A 878 -5.62 9.25 19.38
C THR A 878 -6.05 7.83 19.07
N SER A 879 -6.20 6.97 20.09
CA SER A 879 -6.72 5.61 19.90
C SER A 879 -8.17 5.62 19.46
N ASP A 880 -8.56 4.66 18.63
CA ASP A 880 -9.93 4.54 18.12
C ASP A 880 -10.47 3.12 18.35
N ARG A 881 -10.99 2.46 17.31
CA ARG A 881 -11.61 1.15 17.39
C ARG A 881 -10.62 -0.01 17.27
N ILE A 882 -11.03 -1.14 17.83
CA ILE A 882 -10.39 -2.45 17.66
C ILE A 882 -11.38 -3.37 16.95
N TYR A 883 -10.92 -4.10 15.94
CA TYR A 883 -11.75 -5.07 15.21
C TYR A 883 -10.91 -6.23 14.69
N PHE A 884 -11.60 -7.24 14.17
CA PHE A 884 -10.99 -8.46 13.68
C PHE A 884 -11.46 -8.76 12.26
N GLN A 885 -10.60 -9.35 11.44
CA GLN A 885 -10.92 -9.83 10.10
C GLN A 885 -10.34 -11.24 9.92
N ALA A 886 -10.86 -11.97 8.94
CA ALA A 886 -10.26 -13.25 8.55
C ALA A 886 -9.06 -13.00 7.61
N ASP A 887 -7.95 -13.71 7.85
CA ASP A 887 -6.64 -13.52 7.19
C ASP A 887 -6.68 -13.83 5.67
N GLN A 888 -7.73 -14.51 5.19
CA GLN A 888 -7.93 -14.82 3.76
C GLN A 888 -8.81 -13.82 3.00
N PHE A 889 -9.48 -12.88 3.66
CA PHE A 889 -10.40 -11.95 2.99
C PHE A 889 -9.70 -10.63 2.63
N ILE A 890 -9.70 -10.31 1.34
CA ILE A 890 -9.20 -9.04 0.79
C ILE A 890 -10.31 -7.96 0.81
N ASP A 891 -11.56 -8.33 1.10
CA ASP A 891 -12.71 -7.42 1.05
C ASP A 891 -12.82 -6.45 2.25
N GLY A 892 -12.01 -6.66 3.31
CA GLY A 892 -11.96 -5.79 4.48
C GLY A 892 -13.14 -5.93 5.46
N THR A 893 -13.90 -7.03 5.43
CA THR A 893 -15.08 -7.20 6.28
C THR A 893 -14.71 -7.56 7.73
N ALA A 894 -15.14 -6.76 8.69
CA ALA A 894 -14.94 -7.03 10.13
C ALA A 894 -15.87 -8.14 10.65
N LEU A 895 -15.31 -9.07 11.42
CA LEU A 895 -16.00 -10.21 12.03
C LEU A 895 -16.78 -9.81 13.30
N PRO A 896 -17.88 -10.51 13.63
CA PRO A 896 -18.60 -10.29 14.88
C PRO A 896 -17.71 -10.60 16.09
N LEU A 897 -17.69 -9.71 17.08
CA LEU A 897 -16.86 -9.86 18.28
C LEU A 897 -17.21 -11.11 19.10
N VAL A 898 -18.47 -11.56 19.01
CA VAL A 898 -18.96 -12.78 19.67
C VAL A 898 -18.40 -14.07 19.06
N ASP A 899 -17.94 -14.02 17.80
CA ASP A 899 -17.36 -15.17 17.09
C ASP A 899 -15.84 -15.26 17.30
N ILE A 900 -15.24 -14.25 17.95
CA ILE A 900 -13.80 -14.22 18.23
C ILE A 900 -13.50 -15.15 19.41
N PRO A 901 -12.48 -16.03 19.31
CA PRO A 901 -12.06 -16.87 20.43
C PRO A 901 -11.83 -16.03 21.70
N PRO A 902 -12.47 -16.36 22.85
CA PRO A 902 -12.44 -15.52 24.04
C PRO A 902 -11.03 -15.20 24.57
N VAL A 903 -10.11 -16.17 24.45
CA VAL A 903 -8.69 -15.98 24.79
C VAL A 903 -8.06 -14.88 23.94
N ILE A 904 -8.27 -14.91 22.62
CA ILE A 904 -7.72 -13.93 21.69
C ILE A 904 -8.31 -12.54 21.91
N PHE A 905 -9.64 -12.47 22.07
CA PHE A 905 -10.30 -11.21 22.42
C PHE A 905 -9.70 -10.64 23.72
N SER A 906 -9.57 -11.47 24.76
CA SER A 906 -9.02 -11.03 26.05
C SER A 906 -7.60 -10.50 25.93
N GLU A 907 -6.74 -11.15 25.14
CA GLU A 907 -5.34 -10.76 24.99
C GLU A 907 -5.15 -9.51 24.12
N VAL A 908 -5.95 -9.35 23.05
CA VAL A 908 -5.94 -8.11 22.25
C VAL A 908 -6.39 -6.92 23.10
N MET A 909 -7.44 -7.07 23.90
CA MET A 909 -7.90 -6.01 24.80
C MET A 909 -6.90 -5.71 25.91
N ARG A 910 -6.15 -6.71 26.37
CA ARG A 910 -5.05 -6.53 27.32
C ARG A 910 -3.87 -5.76 26.73
N ASP A 911 -3.54 -6.01 25.46
CA ASP A 911 -2.51 -5.26 24.74
C ASP A 911 -2.91 -3.79 24.62
N ALA A 912 -4.16 -3.52 24.25
CA ALA A 912 -4.73 -2.17 24.18
C ALA A 912 -4.76 -1.47 25.55
N ASP A 913 -5.17 -2.15 26.62
CA ASP A 913 -5.13 -1.64 28.00
C ASP A 913 -3.72 -1.22 28.40
N LEU A 914 -2.68 -1.98 28.05
CA LEU A 914 -1.32 -1.55 28.34
C LEU A 914 -0.92 -0.32 27.53
N VAL A 915 -1.21 -0.33 26.22
CA VAL A 915 -0.91 0.81 25.35
C VAL A 915 -1.51 2.09 25.91
N VAL A 916 -2.81 2.06 26.26
CA VAL A 916 -3.51 3.19 26.84
C VAL A 916 -2.93 3.58 28.20
N SER A 917 -2.74 2.62 29.11
CA SER A 917 -2.29 2.92 30.48
C SER A 917 -0.85 3.41 30.60
N VAL A 918 0.03 3.09 29.63
CA VAL A 918 1.45 3.46 29.65
C VAL A 918 1.76 4.65 28.75
N ALA A 919 1.12 4.78 27.59
CA ALA A 919 1.44 5.82 26.61
C ALA A 919 0.67 7.14 26.81
N GLN A 920 -0.29 7.19 27.73
CA GLN A 920 -1.09 8.39 27.98
C GLN A 920 -0.27 9.53 28.61
N ARG A 921 -0.30 10.73 28.00
CA ARG A 921 0.46 11.92 28.45
C ARG A 921 -0.28 12.82 29.46
N GLU A 922 -1.61 12.85 29.44
CA GLU A 922 -2.43 13.76 30.28
C GLU A 922 -3.61 13.05 30.99
N GLY A 923 -3.85 13.41 32.27
CA GLY A 923 -5.00 12.98 33.08
C GLY A 923 -4.65 12.16 34.34
N ASP A 924 -5.61 11.98 35.26
CA ASP A 924 -5.52 10.99 36.35
C ASP A 924 -5.17 9.61 35.76
N THR A 925 -4.30 8.85 36.42
CA THR A 925 -3.99 7.46 36.02
C THR A 925 -5.26 6.61 36.05
N ARG A 926 -5.96 6.52 34.91
CA ARG A 926 -7.18 5.72 34.75
C ARG A 926 -6.76 4.32 34.29
N LEU A 927 -6.89 3.36 35.20
CA LEU A 927 -6.79 1.95 34.85
C LEU A 927 -8.15 1.46 34.36
N SER A 928 -8.15 0.45 33.48
CA SER A 928 -9.35 -0.30 33.10
C SER A 928 -10.04 -0.94 34.31
N GLN A 929 -11.36 -1.18 34.20
CA GLN A 929 -12.15 -1.85 35.24
C GLN A 929 -11.58 -3.25 35.55
N GLU A 930 -11.14 -3.97 34.53
CA GLU A 930 -10.52 -5.29 34.61
C GLU A 930 -9.19 -5.25 35.38
N THR A 931 -8.43 -4.15 35.25
CA THR A 931 -7.22 -3.95 36.05
C THR A 931 -7.56 -3.68 37.52
N TYR A 932 -8.59 -2.88 37.82
CA TYR A 932 -9.05 -2.68 39.19
C TYR A 932 -9.55 -3.98 39.82
N GLN A 933 -10.36 -4.75 39.10
CA GLN A 933 -10.86 -6.05 39.53
C GLN A 933 -9.72 -7.02 39.81
N GLN A 934 -8.77 -7.18 38.88
CA GLN A 934 -7.61 -8.05 39.04
C GLN A 934 -6.75 -7.67 40.26
N ARG A 935 -6.47 -6.37 40.46
CA ARG A 935 -5.74 -5.90 41.65
C ARG A 935 -6.53 -6.16 42.93
N GLY A 936 -7.84 -5.95 42.88
CA GLY A 936 -8.73 -6.22 44.01
C GLY A 936 -8.77 -7.69 44.39
N ASP A 937 -8.87 -8.60 43.42
CA ASP A 937 -8.87 -10.05 43.66
C ASP A 937 -7.55 -10.53 44.27
N LEU A 938 -6.42 -10.04 43.75
CA LEU A 938 -5.12 -10.33 44.33
C LEU A 938 -5.01 -9.84 45.78
N ILE A 939 -5.42 -8.61 46.06
CA ILE A 939 -5.36 -8.04 47.41
C ILE A 939 -6.31 -8.79 48.35
N ARG A 940 -7.55 -9.08 47.93
CA ARG A 940 -8.50 -9.90 48.71
C ARG A 940 -7.90 -11.25 49.08
N THR A 941 -7.28 -11.92 48.11
CA THR A 941 -6.66 -13.23 48.32
C THR A 941 -5.47 -13.15 49.29
N LEU A 942 -4.59 -12.16 49.13
CA LEU A 942 -3.43 -11.98 50.01
C LEU A 942 -3.83 -11.55 51.43
N VAL A 943 -4.81 -10.65 51.57
CA VAL A 943 -5.32 -10.18 52.87
C VAL A 943 -5.99 -11.31 53.64
N ALA A 944 -6.78 -12.15 52.96
CA ALA A 944 -7.41 -13.32 53.56
C ALA A 944 -6.38 -14.33 54.06
N ASP A 945 -5.36 -14.63 53.24
CA ASP A 945 -4.25 -15.52 53.60
C ASP A 945 -3.41 -14.99 54.77
N LEU A 946 -3.26 -13.66 54.89
CA LEU A 946 -2.58 -13.01 56.02
C LEU A 946 -3.46 -12.87 57.28
N GLY A 947 -4.74 -13.25 57.23
CA GLY A 947 -5.66 -13.16 58.36
C GLY A 947 -6.04 -11.73 58.76
N LEU A 948 -5.98 -10.78 57.82
CA LEU A 948 -6.26 -9.36 58.08
C LEU A 948 -7.76 -9.06 57.94
N ALA A 949 -8.53 -9.38 58.99
CA ALA A 949 -9.99 -9.16 59.01
C ALA A 949 -10.42 -7.68 58.97
N ASN A 950 -9.48 -6.76 59.22
CA ASN A 950 -9.72 -5.31 59.24
C ASN A 950 -9.48 -4.62 57.89
N VAL A 951 -9.40 -5.39 56.79
CA VAL A 951 -9.24 -4.85 55.45
C VAL A 951 -10.33 -5.39 54.54
N THR A 952 -11.03 -4.50 53.85
CA THR A 952 -12.01 -4.86 52.83
C THR A 952 -11.66 -4.17 51.52
N VAL A 953 -12.02 -4.78 50.38
CA VAL A 953 -11.72 -4.20 49.06
C VAL A 953 -13.05 -3.95 48.34
N ALA A 954 -13.33 -2.68 48.05
CA ALA A 954 -14.57 -2.22 47.43
C ALA A 954 -14.28 -1.18 46.34
N GLY A 955 -14.81 -1.41 45.13
CA GLY A 955 -14.58 -0.55 43.98
C GLY A 955 -13.08 -0.35 43.70
N HIS A 956 -12.64 0.91 43.71
CA HIS A 956 -11.26 1.30 43.40
C HIS A 956 -10.34 1.38 44.64
N PHE A 957 -10.81 0.97 45.81
CA PHE A 957 -10.11 1.17 47.08
C PHE A 957 -10.03 -0.10 47.93
N ALA A 958 -8.94 -0.20 48.69
CA ALA A 958 -8.87 -1.04 49.88
C ALA A 958 -9.18 -0.19 51.12
N GLN A 959 -10.27 -0.49 51.81
CA GLN A 959 -10.64 0.11 53.09
C GLN A 959 -9.92 -0.63 54.21
N VAL A 960 -9.19 0.11 55.03
CA VAL A 960 -8.36 -0.41 56.12
C VAL A 960 -8.83 0.21 57.44
N GLN A 961 -9.38 -0.61 58.31
CA GLN A 961 -9.80 -0.22 59.65
C GLN A 961 -8.60 -0.34 60.60
N GLY A 962 -7.88 0.76 60.81
CA GLY A 962 -6.82 0.84 61.82
C GLY A 962 -7.38 1.05 63.23
N LYS A 963 -6.48 1.12 64.21
CA LYS A 963 -6.79 1.48 65.60
C LYS A 963 -6.76 2.99 65.82
N LEU A 964 -6.01 3.74 65.01
CA LEU A 964 -5.92 5.20 65.07
C LEU A 964 -6.92 5.87 64.12
N ALA A 965 -7.15 5.32 62.92
CA ALA A 965 -8.12 5.86 61.96
C ALA A 965 -8.62 4.82 60.94
N CYS A 966 -9.62 5.21 60.13
CA CYS A 966 -10.07 4.47 58.96
C CYS A 966 -9.41 5.02 57.70
N TYR A 967 -8.87 4.15 56.85
CA TYR A 967 -8.12 4.56 55.65
C TYR A 967 -8.72 3.95 54.37
N GLN A 968 -8.65 4.67 53.27
CA GLN A 968 -8.93 4.21 51.92
C GLN A 968 -7.64 4.28 51.08
N VAL A 969 -7.11 3.13 50.67
CA VAL A 969 -5.93 3.03 49.79
C VAL A 969 -6.39 2.80 48.36
N HIS A 970 -6.12 3.75 47.46
CA HIS A 970 -6.50 3.66 46.06
C HIS A 970 -5.66 2.62 45.32
N LEU A 971 -6.32 1.67 44.63
CA LEU A 971 -5.66 0.52 44.01
C LEU A 971 -4.78 0.88 42.80
N ALA A 972 -5.01 2.02 42.15
CA ALA A 972 -4.20 2.47 41.01
C ALA A 972 -2.98 3.29 41.43
N SER A 973 -3.20 4.33 42.23
CA SER A 973 -2.16 5.33 42.59
C SER A 973 -1.42 5.01 43.88
N ALA A 974 -1.97 4.12 44.72
CA ALA A 974 -1.57 3.92 46.11
C ALA A 974 -1.76 5.18 47.00
N ALA A 975 -2.55 6.16 46.57
CA ALA A 975 -2.93 7.31 47.38
C ALA A 975 -3.79 6.85 48.57
N ILE A 976 -3.66 7.54 49.70
CA ILE A 976 -4.30 7.17 50.96
C ILE A 976 -5.19 8.32 51.41
N HIS A 977 -6.45 8.02 51.72
CA HIS A 977 -7.37 8.97 52.35
C HIS A 977 -7.78 8.44 53.72
N ILE A 978 -7.67 9.27 54.75
CA ILE A 978 -8.22 9.03 56.09
C ILE A 978 -9.68 9.51 56.07
N GLU A 979 -10.60 8.69 56.54
CA GLU A 979 -12.01 9.08 56.60
C GLU A 979 -12.32 9.97 57.82
N PRO A 980 -13.06 11.09 57.64
CA PRO A 980 -13.54 11.65 56.36
C PRO A 980 -12.52 12.60 55.70
N GLY A 981 -12.08 12.27 54.47
CA GLY A 981 -11.58 13.23 53.46
C GLY A 981 -10.12 13.73 53.54
N HIS A 982 -9.25 13.22 54.41
CA HIS A 982 -7.88 13.74 54.54
C HIS A 982 -6.84 12.89 53.82
N HIS A 983 -6.05 13.47 52.92
CA HIS A 983 -4.96 12.74 52.27
C HIS A 983 -3.78 12.46 53.23
N LEU A 984 -3.32 11.21 53.30
CA LEU A 984 -2.14 10.79 54.06
C LEU A 984 -0.97 10.51 53.11
N CYS A 985 0.10 11.30 53.22
CA CYS A 985 1.28 11.14 52.36
C CYS A 985 2.31 10.22 53.02
N ILE A 986 2.54 9.05 52.41
CA ILE A 986 3.58 8.10 52.81
C ILE A 986 4.53 7.88 51.65
N VAL A 987 5.80 8.27 51.83
CA VAL A 987 6.87 8.12 50.84
C VAL A 987 7.65 6.82 51.13
N PRO A 988 7.72 5.86 50.19
CA PRO A 988 8.33 4.55 50.42
C PRO A 988 9.81 4.58 50.86
N ASP A 989 10.60 5.56 50.43
CA ASP A 989 12.06 5.61 50.69
C ASP A 989 12.43 5.86 52.15
N ARG A 990 11.51 6.39 52.96
CA ARG A 990 11.70 6.59 54.42
C ARG A 990 11.34 5.36 55.25
N TRP A 991 10.74 4.36 54.62
CA TRP A 991 10.49 3.06 55.20
C TRP A 991 11.79 2.26 55.13
N GLY A 992 12.40 1.92 56.27
CA GLY A 992 13.61 1.11 56.29
C GLY A 992 13.51 -0.15 55.40
N LYS A 993 14.64 -0.66 54.90
CA LYS A 993 14.78 -1.80 53.94
C LYS A 993 13.45 -2.52 53.64
N ARG A 994 12.86 -2.26 52.46
CA ARG A 994 11.71 -2.99 51.90
C ARG A 994 11.86 -4.49 52.19
N GLN A 995 10.97 -5.05 53.00
CA GLN A 995 10.83 -6.50 53.07
C GLN A 995 10.30 -6.97 51.72
N LYS A 996 10.90 -8.02 51.16
CA LYS A 996 10.48 -8.60 49.89
C LYS A 996 9.15 -9.33 50.15
N LEU A 997 8.03 -8.64 49.93
CA LEU A 997 6.69 -9.21 50.07
C LEU A 997 6.49 -10.33 49.03
N PHE A 998 5.83 -11.41 49.44
CA PHE A 998 5.44 -12.47 48.53
C PHE A 998 4.40 -11.94 47.53
N LEU A 999 4.65 -12.20 46.24
CA LEU A 999 3.67 -12.05 45.17
C LEU A 999 3.58 -13.39 44.44
N PRO A 1000 2.39 -13.82 44.01
CA PRO A 1000 2.19 -15.13 43.38
C PRO A 1000 2.70 -15.19 41.93
N PHE A 1001 3.55 -14.26 41.50
CA PHE A 1001 4.14 -14.22 40.16
C PHE A 1001 5.46 -13.43 40.15
N SER A 1002 6.34 -13.78 39.21
CA SER A 1002 7.73 -13.30 39.18
C SER A 1002 7.92 -11.87 38.62
N ASP A 1003 6.89 -11.26 38.02
CA ASP A 1003 7.04 -9.99 37.32
C ASP A 1003 7.45 -8.83 38.23
N GLY A 1004 8.71 -8.39 38.09
CA GLY A 1004 9.26 -7.20 38.74
C GLY A 1004 8.64 -5.87 38.31
N GLY A 1005 7.59 -5.89 37.48
CA GLY A 1005 6.95 -4.73 36.88
C GLY A 1005 5.83 -4.07 37.69
N ASP A 1006 5.16 -4.78 38.62
CA ASP A 1006 4.05 -4.18 39.38
C ASP A 1006 4.53 -3.62 40.73
N SER A 1007 5.51 -2.71 40.66
CA SER A 1007 5.99 -1.94 41.81
C SER A 1007 4.84 -1.26 42.56
N LYS A 1008 3.77 -0.92 41.83
CA LYS A 1008 2.58 -0.27 42.35
C LYS A 1008 1.72 -1.20 43.21
N ILE A 1009 1.45 -2.44 42.78
CA ILE A 1009 0.76 -3.43 43.64
C ILE A 1009 1.56 -3.67 44.94
N SER A 1010 2.88 -3.81 44.84
CA SER A 1010 3.73 -3.98 46.02
C SER A 1010 3.65 -2.77 46.97
N GLU A 1011 3.58 -1.56 46.41
CA GLU A 1011 3.37 -0.32 47.17
C GLU A 1011 2.00 -0.30 47.87
N VAL A 1012 0.92 -0.64 47.16
CA VAL A 1012 -0.45 -0.71 47.72
C VAL A 1012 -0.50 -1.69 48.89
N ILE A 1013 0.02 -2.92 48.71
CA ILE A 1013 0.04 -3.94 49.76
C ILE A 1013 0.87 -3.48 50.96
N SER A 1014 2.04 -2.87 50.73
CA SER A 1014 2.89 -2.35 51.81
C SER A 1014 2.15 -1.31 52.66
N LYS A 1015 1.41 -0.39 52.02
CA LYS A 1015 0.60 0.62 52.70
C LYS A 1015 -0.55 -0.01 53.48
N ILE A 1016 -1.27 -0.96 52.89
CA ILE A 1016 -2.34 -1.72 53.58
C ILE A 1016 -1.79 -2.38 54.86
N LEU A 1017 -0.65 -3.07 54.77
CA LEU A 1017 -0.07 -3.79 55.91
C LEU A 1017 0.35 -2.88 57.06
N LEU A 1018 0.87 -1.69 56.75
CA LEU A 1018 1.22 -0.68 57.75
C LEU A 1018 -0.01 -0.10 58.42
N LEU A 1019 -1.01 0.30 57.63
CA LEU A 1019 -2.21 0.96 58.13
C LEU A 1019 -3.11 0.00 58.90
N ALA A 1020 -3.11 -1.29 58.54
CA ALA A 1020 -3.81 -2.33 59.29
C ALA A 1020 -3.22 -2.54 60.70
N ASN A 1021 -2.00 -2.06 60.95
CA ASN A 1021 -1.31 -2.07 62.23
C ASN A 1021 -0.82 -0.65 62.61
N ASP A 1022 -1.67 0.36 62.40
CA ASP A 1022 -1.29 1.77 62.56
C ASP A 1022 -0.80 2.13 63.98
N ASP A 1023 -1.23 1.40 65.00
CA ASP A 1023 -0.76 1.50 66.39
C ASP A 1023 0.72 1.12 66.58
N LYS A 1024 1.30 0.38 65.63
CA LYS A 1024 2.71 -0.04 65.65
C LYS A 1024 3.62 0.89 64.85
N ILE A 1025 3.08 1.92 64.21
CA ILE A 1025 3.86 2.89 63.42
C ILE A 1025 4.77 3.68 64.38
N LYS A 1026 6.08 3.71 64.09
CA LYS A 1026 7.07 4.48 64.88
C LYS A 1026 7.52 5.77 64.20
N ASP A 1027 7.20 5.94 62.92
CA ASP A 1027 7.57 7.13 62.17
C ASP A 1027 6.76 8.33 62.67
N LYS A 1028 7.43 9.29 63.30
CA LYS A 1028 6.80 10.49 63.88
C LYS A 1028 6.11 11.36 62.83
N SER A 1029 6.57 11.36 61.58
CA SER A 1029 5.97 12.16 60.49
C SER A 1029 4.64 11.57 60.02
N ILE A 1030 4.53 10.24 59.98
CA ILE A 1030 3.27 9.54 59.67
C ILE A 1030 2.30 9.70 60.84
N LEU A 1031 2.77 9.44 62.08
CA LEU A 1031 1.94 9.60 63.28
C LEU A 1031 1.42 11.03 63.42
N HIS A 1032 2.25 12.06 63.17
CA HIS A 1032 1.79 13.44 63.19
C HIS A 1032 0.71 13.71 62.15
N GLN A 1033 0.84 13.22 60.91
CA GLN A 1033 -0.22 13.37 59.89
C GLN A 1033 -1.55 12.71 60.29
N ILE A 1034 -1.49 11.59 61.02
CA ILE A 1034 -2.68 10.89 61.54
C ILE A 1034 -3.25 11.62 62.78
N GLN A 1035 -2.39 12.06 63.70
CA GLN A 1035 -2.76 12.59 65.02
C GLN A 1035 -3.13 14.07 65.02
N THR A 1036 -2.59 14.91 64.13
CA THR A 1036 -2.91 16.36 64.09
C THR A 1036 -4.38 16.63 63.75
N ARG A 1037 -5.21 15.59 63.59
CA ARG A 1037 -6.60 15.64 63.14
C ARG A 1037 -7.52 14.58 63.76
N LEU A 1038 -7.06 13.83 64.77
CA LEU A 1038 -7.94 13.23 65.80
C LEU A 1038 -8.25 14.32 66.83
#